data_AF-A0A7J6RL95-F1
#
_entry.id   AF-A0A7J6RL95-F1
#
_cell.length_a   1.000
_cell.length_b   1.000
_cell.length_c   1.000
_cell.angle_alpha   90.00
_cell.angle_beta   90.00
_cell.angle_gamma   90.00
#
_symmetry.space_group_name_H-M   'P 1'
#
loop_
_entity.id
_entity.type
_entity.pdbx_description
1 polymer ?
#
loop_
_entity_poly.entity_id
_entity_poly.type
_entity_poly.pdbx_seq_one_letter_code
_entity_poly.pdbx_strand_id
1 'polypeptide(L)'
;ASVVFHGGDLAYPVPSHKAFVNRLVRPLEWAFPPCEEAPTTAESKSSAAVDQPRFFAIPGNHDWYDGLEVYLHWFVGQDHLAGWRLPQKSSYFAVKLSHGWWIWGLDLSLSYDLDRPQYDYFCGLLDSGKVGAEDRVVVITHRPNWESDVAEDIRTGYMLSVLLDKIGEPRLAMRLAGDVHHYSRYMPPDGSKGVPLVTSGGAGAFLHPTHFPPKDILREESVDKRIGKLNNNEFGFAAGGSGLKVPPAVSKPLGTGYTRVKSYPPEKVSRRLTWLNPIHFRRRNWGADVVLGMFYLGMSISALPLCNARRVIQQPNALLCLYEFIVLIFEAYDKIFRQSYVSLVGQVVFMAMCISFTEEQMGQAKRLFVGAIHGLCHSLAAVSAVCLVECFCEYLASANPTASGGDSLEILDSTQALIVSTLGPFWASMLPSPSTLNSWFLSITDLPSRAYYNRAAVCNSIANNLSIDRFEYLGYLGSVLPFLYIIMTPIASFIFGVYLLISLNYLGQHWNEAFSSLRIQDYKHFLRMWVSPDTGDLHVFVIGIDHVARQWEADPYWDGKLLPRGSRVPSWKWITPSKYRPKTESKSKEEDLSFWATRVKQGLGPSPSDYRKPQPDGRPKLVDYFVVEASKKQAAAAAQKQKTEEKSPHEIISEDYTREEFSTSEGTDSSTESPNWLYSVGSFLKKRLTAPSTGDDFN
;
A
#
# COMPACT_ATOMS: atom_id res chain seq x y z
N ALA A 1 -29.96 -8.81 7.33
CA ALA A 1 -28.81 -8.44 8.17
C ALA A 1 -27.59 -8.11 7.29
N SER A 2 -26.97 -6.94 7.51
CA SER A 2 -25.70 -6.56 6.89
C SER A 2 -24.52 -7.28 7.55
N VAL A 3 -23.52 -7.69 6.78
CA VAL A 3 -22.35 -8.44 7.27
C VAL A 3 -21.07 -7.86 6.67
N VAL A 4 -20.01 -7.78 7.48
CA VAL A 4 -18.66 -7.40 7.05
C VAL A 4 -17.75 -8.62 7.14
N PHE A 5 -16.93 -8.81 6.11
CA PHE A 5 -15.88 -9.82 6.07
C PHE A 5 -14.53 -9.12 5.88
N HIS A 6 -13.58 -9.34 6.79
CA HIS A 6 -12.22 -8.82 6.70
C HIS A 6 -11.25 -9.94 6.31
N GLY A 7 -10.45 -9.71 5.27
CA GLY A 7 -9.57 -10.74 4.67
C GLY A 7 -8.19 -10.88 5.31
N GLY A 8 -8.02 -10.58 6.61
CA GLY A 8 -6.70 -10.63 7.27
C GLY A 8 -5.94 -9.32 7.34
N ASP A 9 -4.78 -9.37 7.99
CA ASP A 9 -3.85 -8.27 8.28
C ASP A 9 -4.49 -7.11 9.02
N LEU A 10 -5.02 -7.43 10.19
CA LEU A 10 -5.91 -6.54 10.93
C LEU A 10 -5.18 -5.35 11.57
N ALA A 11 -3.95 -5.57 12.02
CA ALA A 11 -3.17 -4.54 12.71
C ALA A 11 -1.66 -4.64 12.44
N TYR A 12 -1.21 -3.99 11.37
CA TYR A 12 0.22 -3.85 11.04
C TYR A 12 1.06 -3.21 12.18
N PRO A 13 2.40 -3.31 12.11
CA PRO A 13 3.15 -4.24 11.27
C PRO A 13 3.27 -5.63 11.91
N VAL A 14 3.03 -5.73 13.21
CA VAL A 14 3.07 -6.97 14.00
C VAL A 14 1.92 -6.93 15.00
N PRO A 15 1.37 -8.09 15.39
CA PRO A 15 0.21 -8.13 16.25
C PRO A 15 0.63 -7.70 17.66
N SER A 16 -0.17 -6.82 18.25
CA SER A 16 -0.07 -6.43 19.66
C SER A 16 -1.42 -5.86 20.09
N HIS A 17 -1.77 -6.01 21.37
CA HIS A 17 -3.00 -5.41 21.90
C HIS A 17 -3.08 -3.90 21.60
N LYS A 18 -1.95 -3.18 21.73
CA LYS A 18 -1.88 -1.74 21.42
C LYS A 18 -2.14 -1.45 19.94
N ALA A 19 -1.61 -2.27 19.03
CA ALA A 19 -1.84 -2.10 17.59
C ALA A 19 -3.30 -2.40 17.24
N PHE A 20 -3.87 -3.50 17.72
CA PHE A 20 -5.27 -3.85 17.53
C PHE A 20 -6.21 -2.73 18.01
N VAL A 21 -6.02 -2.25 19.25
CA VAL A 21 -6.84 -1.16 19.79
C VAL A 21 -6.76 0.09 18.92
N ASN A 22 -5.56 0.51 18.54
CA ASN A 22 -5.38 1.79 17.83
C ASN A 22 -5.71 1.73 16.33
N ARG A 23 -5.51 0.58 15.67
CA ARG A 23 -5.60 0.45 14.21
C ARG A 23 -6.84 -0.30 13.74
N LEU A 24 -7.48 -1.06 14.62
CA LEU A 24 -8.69 -1.83 14.30
C LEU A 24 -9.87 -1.41 15.18
N VAL A 25 -9.78 -1.56 16.50
CA VAL A 25 -10.91 -1.36 17.42
C VAL A 25 -11.42 0.08 17.39
N ARG A 26 -10.53 1.07 17.57
CA ARG A 26 -10.92 2.49 17.57
C ARG A 26 -11.48 2.98 16.24
N PRO A 27 -10.85 2.71 15.07
CA PRO A 27 -11.43 3.08 13.78
C PRO A 27 -12.82 2.47 13.56
N LEU A 28 -13.00 1.21 13.96
CA LEU A 28 -14.29 0.57 13.97
C LEU A 28 -15.24 1.34 14.92
N GLU A 29 -14.90 1.55 16.18
CA GLU A 29 -15.74 2.30 17.13
C GLU A 29 -16.17 3.69 16.62
N TRP A 30 -15.30 4.38 15.88
CA TRP A 30 -15.63 5.68 15.27
C TRP A 30 -16.59 5.59 14.10
N ALA A 31 -16.60 4.47 13.38
CA ALA A 31 -17.51 4.21 12.29
C ALA A 31 -18.85 3.64 12.78
N PHE A 32 -18.85 2.79 13.81
CA PHE A 32 -20.05 2.29 14.46
C PHE A 32 -19.83 2.10 15.97
N PRO A 33 -20.23 3.10 16.78
CA PRO A 33 -20.05 3.05 18.23
C PRO A 33 -20.95 1.98 18.86
N PRO A 34 -20.59 1.44 20.04
CA PRO A 34 -21.46 0.55 20.80
C PRO A 34 -22.76 1.26 21.20
N CYS A 35 -23.88 0.53 21.24
CA CYS A 35 -25.13 1.06 21.80
C CYS A 35 -24.97 1.29 23.31
N GLU A 36 -25.26 2.51 23.79
CA GLU A 36 -25.06 2.90 25.19
C GLU A 36 -26.07 2.27 26.18
N GLU A 37 -27.22 1.78 25.72
CA GLU A 37 -28.24 1.17 26.60
C GLU A 37 -28.37 -0.34 26.33
N ALA A 38 -27.94 -1.15 27.31
CA ALA A 38 -28.23 -2.57 27.33
C ALA A 38 -29.76 -2.77 27.37
N PRO A 39 -30.36 -3.58 26.48
CA PRO A 39 -31.80 -3.77 26.46
C PRO A 39 -32.28 -4.37 27.80
N THR A 40 -33.13 -3.66 28.52
CA THR A 40 -33.57 -4.02 29.88
C THR A 40 -34.66 -5.09 29.91
N THR A 41 -35.34 -5.35 28.77
CA THR A 41 -36.44 -6.32 28.65
C THR A 41 -36.11 -7.44 27.66
N ALA A 42 -36.62 -8.66 27.89
CA ALA A 42 -36.33 -9.84 27.08
C ALA A 42 -36.74 -9.71 25.59
N GLU A 43 -37.85 -9.01 25.30
CA GLU A 43 -38.33 -8.72 23.94
C GLU A 43 -37.49 -7.66 23.21
N SER A 44 -36.90 -6.70 23.96
CA SER A 44 -35.97 -5.73 23.38
C SER A 44 -34.60 -6.34 23.10
N LYS A 45 -34.17 -7.35 23.86
CA LYS A 45 -32.95 -8.13 23.59
C LYS A 45 -33.07 -8.97 22.32
N SER A 46 -34.22 -9.59 22.06
CA SER A 46 -34.41 -10.44 20.88
C SER A 46 -34.51 -9.63 19.59
N SER A 47 -35.26 -8.52 19.58
CA SER A 47 -35.38 -7.63 18.41
C SER A 47 -34.08 -6.87 18.09
N ALA A 48 -33.37 -6.36 19.09
CA ALA A 48 -32.09 -5.67 18.89
C ALA A 48 -30.96 -6.60 18.41
N ALA A 49 -30.94 -7.86 18.84
CA ALA A 49 -29.93 -8.84 18.45
C ALA A 49 -30.08 -9.35 17.00
N VAL A 50 -31.25 -9.18 16.38
CA VAL A 50 -31.56 -9.64 15.01
C VAL A 50 -31.11 -8.64 13.94
N ASP A 51 -31.07 -7.33 14.25
CA ASP A 51 -30.74 -6.26 13.30
C ASP A 51 -29.30 -5.71 13.40
N GLN A 52 -28.51 -6.18 14.38
CA GLN A 52 -27.13 -5.74 14.53
C GLN A 52 -26.20 -6.34 13.45
N PRO A 53 -25.34 -5.52 12.80
CA PRO A 53 -24.42 -6.01 11.78
C PRO A 53 -23.39 -6.94 12.38
N ARG A 54 -23.08 -7.99 11.63
CA ARG A 54 -22.09 -9.00 12.02
C ARG A 54 -20.75 -8.69 11.37
N PHE A 55 -19.67 -8.96 12.08
CA PHE A 55 -18.32 -8.81 11.59
C PHE A 55 -17.59 -10.16 11.72
N PHE A 56 -16.95 -10.58 10.63
CA PHE A 56 -16.12 -11.77 10.56
C PHE A 56 -14.74 -11.38 10.01
N ALA A 57 -13.70 -12.02 10.51
CA ALA A 57 -12.34 -11.84 10.01
C ALA A 57 -11.67 -13.20 9.85
N ILE A 58 -10.78 -13.34 8.87
CA ILE A 58 -9.74 -14.37 8.90
C ILE A 58 -8.43 -13.70 9.29
N PRO A 59 -7.46 -14.41 9.88
CA PRO A 59 -6.14 -13.85 10.11
C PRO A 59 -5.29 -13.84 8.83
N GLY A 60 -4.46 -12.82 8.69
CA GLY A 60 -3.39 -12.75 7.69
C GLY A 60 -2.04 -13.14 8.26
N ASN A 61 -0.99 -13.11 7.44
CA ASN A 61 0.38 -13.39 7.87
C ASN A 61 0.84 -12.43 8.98
N HIS A 62 0.41 -11.16 8.95
CA HIS A 62 0.73 -10.19 9.99
C HIS A 62 0.02 -10.45 11.32
N ASP A 63 -1.04 -11.25 11.34
CA ASP A 63 -1.74 -11.64 12.57
C ASP A 63 -1.13 -12.91 13.21
N TRP A 64 -0.30 -13.65 12.47
CA TRP A 64 0.28 -14.93 12.88
C TRP A 64 1.68 -14.82 13.50
N TYR A 65 2.34 -13.65 13.45
CA TYR A 65 3.71 -13.49 13.93
C TYR A 65 3.89 -13.70 15.45
N ASP A 66 2.83 -13.63 16.25
CA ASP A 66 2.82 -13.97 17.68
C ASP A 66 2.25 -15.38 17.95
N GLY A 67 2.05 -16.20 16.93
CA GLY A 67 1.36 -17.49 17.07
C GLY A 67 -0.17 -17.36 17.19
N LEU A 68 -0.75 -16.25 16.71
CA LEU A 68 -2.19 -15.95 16.65
C LEU A 68 -2.84 -15.57 18.01
N GLU A 69 -2.03 -15.34 19.05
CA GLU A 69 -2.52 -15.06 20.41
C GLU A 69 -3.44 -13.83 20.45
N VAL A 70 -2.96 -12.68 19.94
CA VAL A 70 -3.70 -11.42 20.01
C VAL A 70 -4.98 -11.49 19.17
N TYR A 71 -4.95 -12.14 18.00
CA TYR A 71 -6.13 -12.34 17.17
C TYR A 71 -7.22 -13.11 17.92
N LEU A 72 -6.86 -14.26 18.51
CA LEU A 72 -7.81 -15.11 19.23
C LEU A 72 -8.46 -14.35 20.41
N HIS A 73 -7.67 -13.54 21.13
CA HIS A 73 -8.15 -12.71 22.22
C HIS A 73 -9.24 -11.71 21.79
N TRP A 74 -9.06 -11.04 20.65
CA TRP A 74 -9.98 -9.98 20.19
C TRP A 74 -11.15 -10.48 19.33
N PHE A 75 -11.04 -11.62 18.65
CA PHE A 75 -12.06 -12.09 17.69
C PHE A 75 -12.82 -13.36 18.07
N VAL A 76 -12.16 -14.32 18.73
CA VAL A 76 -12.77 -15.62 19.02
C VAL A 76 -13.33 -15.67 20.45
N GLY A 77 -12.72 -14.92 21.37
CA GLY A 77 -13.15 -14.80 22.77
C GLY A 77 -14.20 -13.71 23.05
N GLN A 78 -14.64 -12.95 22.06
CA GLN A 78 -15.50 -11.78 22.24
C GLN A 78 -16.86 -11.96 21.56
N ASP A 79 -17.91 -11.36 22.11
CA ASP A 79 -19.23 -11.34 21.48
C ASP A 79 -19.46 -10.08 20.63
N HIS A 80 -18.70 -9.02 20.91
CA HIS A 80 -18.83 -7.72 20.26
C HIS A 80 -17.47 -7.06 20.06
N LEU A 81 -17.39 -6.27 18.99
CA LEU A 81 -16.29 -5.35 18.71
C LEU A 81 -16.93 -4.02 18.37
N ALA A 82 -16.79 -3.01 19.23
CA ALA A 82 -17.56 -1.77 19.14
C ALA A 82 -19.08 -2.04 18.92
N GLY A 83 -19.71 -1.43 17.91
CA GLY A 83 -21.11 -1.70 17.58
C GLY A 83 -21.37 -3.03 16.88
N TRP A 84 -20.34 -3.77 16.42
CA TRP A 84 -20.53 -5.01 15.67
C TRP A 84 -20.62 -6.24 16.55
N ARG A 85 -21.42 -7.21 16.11
CA ARG A 85 -21.49 -8.54 16.71
C ARG A 85 -20.43 -9.47 16.11
N LEU A 86 -19.71 -10.19 16.96
CA LEU A 86 -18.69 -11.18 16.61
C LEU A 86 -19.21 -12.62 16.89
N PRO A 87 -19.88 -13.27 15.93
CA PRO A 87 -20.40 -14.63 16.12
C PRO A 87 -19.34 -15.73 15.90
N GLN A 88 -18.17 -15.38 15.35
CA GLN A 88 -17.10 -16.31 15.02
C GLN A 88 -16.50 -16.97 16.27
N LYS A 89 -16.19 -18.27 16.20
CA LYS A 89 -15.66 -19.08 17.33
C LYS A 89 -14.35 -19.81 17.01
N SER A 90 -13.75 -19.54 15.86
CA SER A 90 -12.49 -20.12 15.36
C SER A 90 -11.82 -19.13 14.41
N SER A 91 -10.59 -19.36 13.99
CA SER A 91 -9.91 -18.49 13.01
C SER A 91 -10.49 -18.58 11.59
N TYR A 92 -11.23 -19.65 11.29
CA TYR A 92 -11.99 -19.88 10.06
C TYR A 92 -13.49 -19.94 10.32
N PHE A 93 -14.32 -19.77 9.29
CA PHE A 93 -15.78 -19.80 9.42
C PHE A 93 -16.51 -20.19 8.13
N ALA A 94 -17.75 -20.66 8.25
CA ALA A 94 -18.69 -20.81 7.15
C ALA A 94 -20.00 -20.07 7.48
N VAL A 95 -20.39 -19.11 6.64
CA VAL A 95 -21.58 -18.27 6.85
C VAL A 95 -22.55 -18.48 5.70
N LYS A 96 -23.75 -18.97 6.02
CA LYS A 96 -24.88 -19.03 5.08
C LYS A 96 -25.53 -17.65 4.95
N LEU A 97 -25.70 -17.21 3.71
CA LEU A 97 -26.42 -16.01 3.31
C LEU A 97 -27.77 -16.38 2.69
N SER A 98 -28.53 -15.36 2.27
CA SER A 98 -29.78 -15.55 1.56
C SER A 98 -29.59 -16.28 0.23
N HIS A 99 -30.64 -16.92 -0.26
CA HIS A 99 -30.66 -17.57 -1.58
C HIS A 99 -29.53 -18.59 -1.78
N GLY A 100 -29.22 -19.43 -0.78
CA GLY A 100 -28.25 -20.53 -0.94
C GLY A 100 -26.78 -20.11 -1.14
N TRP A 101 -26.45 -18.85 -0.88
CA TRP A 101 -25.07 -18.38 -0.92
C TRP A 101 -24.33 -18.67 0.38
N TRP A 102 -23.05 -19.00 0.28
CA TRP A 102 -22.16 -19.25 1.40
C TRP A 102 -20.87 -18.45 1.25
N ILE A 103 -20.39 -17.91 2.36
CA ILE A 103 -19.05 -17.32 2.48
C ILE A 103 -18.23 -18.21 3.41
N TRP A 104 -17.11 -18.72 2.90
CA TRP A 104 -16.16 -19.53 3.67
C TRP A 104 -14.88 -18.72 3.86
N GLY A 105 -14.55 -18.40 5.10
CA GLY A 105 -13.27 -17.78 5.47
C GLY A 105 -12.30 -18.85 5.92
N LEU A 106 -11.19 -18.98 5.21
CA LEU A 106 -10.13 -19.95 5.48
C LEU A 106 -8.92 -19.26 6.12
N ASP A 107 -8.35 -19.90 7.13
CA ASP A 107 -7.11 -19.50 7.77
C ASP A 107 -5.98 -20.36 7.22
N LEU A 108 -5.12 -19.76 6.39
CA LEU A 108 -4.01 -20.45 5.75
C LEU A 108 -2.70 -20.41 6.57
N SER A 109 -2.66 -19.68 7.68
CA SER A 109 -1.45 -19.48 8.49
C SER A 109 -0.23 -19.00 7.68
N LEU A 110 0.98 -19.12 8.27
CA LEU A 110 2.25 -18.87 7.59
C LEU A 110 2.66 -20.01 6.63
N SER A 111 1.98 -21.16 6.69
CA SER A 111 2.19 -22.27 5.73
C SER A 111 1.52 -22.02 4.38
N TYR A 112 0.61 -21.04 4.33
CA TYR A 112 -0.25 -20.75 3.18
C TYR A 112 -1.06 -21.98 2.71
N ASP A 113 -1.41 -22.88 3.65
CA ASP A 113 -2.23 -24.07 3.41
C ASP A 113 -3.13 -24.38 4.63
N LEU A 114 -4.10 -25.27 4.44
CA LEU A 114 -5.02 -25.71 5.49
C LEU A 114 -4.37 -26.73 6.42
N ASP A 115 -4.70 -26.67 7.70
CA ASP A 115 -4.48 -27.79 8.61
C ASP A 115 -5.58 -28.86 8.44
N ARG A 116 -5.32 -30.04 9.01
CA ARG A 116 -6.23 -31.18 8.90
C ARG A 116 -7.60 -30.91 9.56
N PRO A 117 -7.69 -30.36 10.78
CA PRO A 117 -8.97 -30.06 11.41
C PRO A 117 -9.85 -29.09 10.60
N GLN A 118 -9.27 -28.04 10.03
CA GLN A 118 -9.96 -27.08 9.19
C GLN A 118 -10.46 -27.75 7.90
N TYR A 119 -9.61 -28.53 7.24
CA TYR A 119 -10.00 -29.30 6.06
C TYR A 119 -11.19 -30.24 6.34
N ASP A 120 -11.12 -31.00 7.44
CA ASP A 120 -12.19 -31.94 7.83
C ASP A 120 -13.49 -31.20 8.19
N TYR A 121 -13.42 -30.01 8.81
CA TYR A 121 -14.59 -29.17 9.08
C TYR A 121 -15.34 -28.79 7.80
N PHE A 122 -14.64 -28.26 6.79
CA PHE A 122 -15.26 -27.85 5.54
C PHE A 122 -15.72 -29.04 4.69
N CYS A 123 -14.96 -30.14 4.68
CA CYS A 123 -15.41 -31.39 4.09
C CYS A 123 -16.69 -31.90 4.74
N GLY A 124 -16.78 -31.88 6.07
CA GLY A 124 -17.95 -32.29 6.81
C GLY A 124 -19.21 -31.48 6.46
N LEU A 125 -19.07 -30.18 6.12
CA LEU A 125 -20.19 -29.37 5.65
C LEU A 125 -20.74 -29.82 4.29
N LEU A 126 -19.86 -30.28 3.39
CA LEU A 126 -20.24 -30.84 2.09
C LEU A 126 -20.83 -32.25 2.27
N ASP A 127 -20.12 -33.12 2.99
CA ASP A 127 -20.45 -34.54 3.15
C ASP A 127 -21.76 -34.74 3.93
N SER A 128 -22.06 -33.86 4.89
CA SER A 128 -23.33 -33.86 5.63
C SER A 128 -24.52 -33.28 4.84
N GLY A 129 -24.28 -32.68 3.66
CA GLY A 129 -25.31 -31.99 2.88
C GLY A 129 -25.80 -30.67 3.48
N LYS A 130 -25.15 -30.14 4.52
CA LYS A 130 -25.45 -28.81 5.07
C LYS A 130 -25.30 -27.71 4.03
N VAL A 131 -24.25 -27.82 3.21
CA VAL A 131 -24.12 -27.06 1.97
C VAL A 131 -24.74 -27.89 0.86
N GLY A 132 -25.84 -27.40 0.30
CA GLY A 132 -26.58 -28.12 -0.72
C GLY A 132 -25.78 -28.25 -2.02
N ALA A 133 -26.12 -29.25 -2.83
CA ALA A 133 -25.36 -29.51 -4.06
C ALA A 133 -25.36 -28.33 -5.05
N GLU A 134 -26.47 -27.57 -5.04
CA GLU A 134 -26.76 -26.39 -5.87
C GLU A 134 -26.53 -25.04 -5.15
N ASP A 135 -26.04 -25.07 -3.91
CA ASP A 135 -25.64 -23.85 -3.20
C ASP A 135 -24.39 -23.25 -3.88
N ARG A 136 -24.10 -21.97 -3.63
CA ARG A 136 -22.93 -21.27 -4.20
C ARG A 136 -21.99 -20.83 -3.10
N VAL A 137 -20.70 -21.10 -3.25
CA VAL A 137 -19.68 -20.87 -2.22
C VAL A 137 -18.66 -19.85 -2.73
N VAL A 138 -18.50 -18.76 -1.98
CA VAL A 138 -17.38 -17.83 -2.11
C VAL A 138 -16.34 -18.20 -1.06
N VAL A 139 -15.12 -18.44 -1.51
CA VAL A 139 -13.99 -18.77 -0.63
C VAL A 139 -13.12 -17.54 -0.44
N ILE A 140 -12.87 -17.16 0.81
CA ILE A 140 -12.00 -16.07 1.22
C ILE A 140 -10.73 -16.67 1.84
N THR A 141 -9.58 -16.31 1.30
CA THR A 141 -8.24 -16.59 1.88
C THR A 141 -7.53 -15.26 2.17
N HIS A 142 -6.53 -15.23 3.05
CA HIS A 142 -5.82 -13.96 3.28
C HIS A 142 -4.88 -13.64 2.12
N ARG A 143 -4.26 -14.64 1.50
CA ARG A 143 -3.30 -14.50 0.40
C ARG A 143 -3.82 -15.06 -0.94
N PRO A 144 -3.53 -14.41 -2.08
CA PRO A 144 -3.91 -14.91 -3.41
C PRO A 144 -2.86 -15.92 -3.92
N ASN A 145 -2.87 -17.15 -3.40
CA ASN A 145 -1.90 -18.20 -3.80
C ASN A 145 -1.82 -18.38 -5.33
N TRP A 146 -2.91 -18.12 -6.06
CA TRP A 146 -2.93 -18.24 -7.52
C TRP A 146 -1.87 -17.38 -8.22
N GLU A 147 -1.67 -16.13 -7.80
CA GLU A 147 -0.68 -15.23 -8.42
C GLU A 147 0.63 -15.18 -7.63
N SER A 148 0.59 -15.24 -6.30
CA SER A 148 1.79 -15.13 -5.48
C SER A 148 2.72 -16.32 -5.69
N ASP A 149 2.19 -17.55 -5.78
CA ASP A 149 3.02 -18.76 -5.97
C ASP A 149 3.78 -18.70 -7.30
N VAL A 150 3.13 -18.25 -8.37
CA VAL A 150 3.75 -18.11 -9.69
C VAL A 150 4.73 -16.93 -9.73
N ALA A 151 4.48 -15.87 -8.96
CA ALA A 151 5.36 -14.70 -8.91
C ALA A 151 6.64 -14.98 -8.09
N GLU A 152 6.52 -15.78 -7.04
CA GLU A 152 7.61 -16.10 -6.10
C GLU A 152 8.36 -17.38 -6.49
N ASP A 153 7.92 -18.08 -7.54
CA ASP A 153 8.41 -19.41 -7.95
C ASP A 153 8.35 -20.41 -6.76
N ILE A 154 7.23 -20.45 -6.06
CA ILE A 154 6.94 -21.41 -4.98
C ILE A 154 5.62 -22.15 -5.23
N ARG A 155 5.30 -23.15 -4.40
CA ARG A 155 4.02 -23.82 -4.45
C ARG A 155 3.46 -24.09 -3.06
N THR A 156 2.25 -23.60 -2.82
CA THR A 156 1.53 -23.71 -1.54
C THR A 156 0.08 -24.18 -1.73
N GLY A 157 -0.68 -24.31 -0.64
CA GLY A 157 -2.12 -24.57 -0.72
C GLY A 157 -2.52 -25.94 -1.27
N TYR A 158 -1.88 -27.04 -0.83
CA TYR A 158 -2.21 -28.40 -1.27
C TYR A 158 -3.56 -28.86 -0.73
N MET A 159 -3.77 -28.80 0.59
CA MET A 159 -5.07 -29.17 1.17
C MET A 159 -6.15 -28.19 0.70
N LEU A 160 -5.79 -26.93 0.52
CA LEU A 160 -6.64 -25.93 -0.12
C LEU A 160 -7.08 -26.37 -1.52
N SER A 161 -6.18 -26.83 -2.39
CA SER A 161 -6.55 -27.26 -3.74
C SER A 161 -7.49 -28.46 -3.73
N VAL A 162 -7.23 -29.45 -2.87
CA VAL A 162 -8.12 -30.61 -2.71
C VAL A 162 -9.51 -30.18 -2.22
N LEU A 163 -9.58 -29.22 -1.30
CA LEU A 163 -10.86 -28.69 -0.82
C LEU A 163 -11.60 -27.96 -1.96
N LEU A 164 -10.92 -27.12 -2.73
CA LEU A 164 -11.52 -26.38 -3.84
C LEU A 164 -12.06 -27.32 -4.93
N ASP A 165 -11.33 -28.38 -5.26
CA ASP A 165 -11.78 -29.43 -6.19
C ASP A 165 -13.01 -30.17 -5.64
N LYS A 166 -13.04 -30.45 -4.33
CA LYS A 166 -14.17 -31.09 -3.67
C LYS A 166 -15.42 -30.20 -3.61
N ILE A 167 -15.25 -28.88 -3.48
CA ILE A 167 -16.36 -27.93 -3.66
C ILE A 167 -16.86 -28.03 -5.11
N GLY A 168 -15.93 -27.94 -6.07
CA GLY A 168 -16.16 -28.15 -7.50
C GLY A 168 -16.98 -27.04 -8.17
N GLU A 169 -16.83 -26.88 -9.49
CA GLU A 169 -17.70 -26.01 -10.27
C GLU A 169 -19.04 -26.72 -10.60
N PRO A 170 -20.19 -26.02 -10.63
CA PRO A 170 -20.35 -24.58 -10.43
C PRO A 170 -20.54 -24.18 -8.94
N ARG A 171 -20.45 -25.10 -7.97
CA ARG A 171 -20.67 -24.74 -6.56
C ARG A 171 -19.65 -23.71 -6.05
N LEU A 172 -18.38 -23.87 -6.39
CA LEU A 172 -17.34 -22.87 -6.20
C LEU A 172 -17.65 -21.69 -7.14
N ALA A 173 -18.04 -20.57 -6.57
CA ALA A 173 -18.59 -19.45 -7.33
C ALA A 173 -17.61 -18.28 -7.48
N MET A 174 -16.75 -18.06 -6.48
CA MET A 174 -15.71 -17.02 -6.50
C MET A 174 -14.61 -17.34 -5.48
N ARG A 175 -13.37 -16.93 -5.80
CA ARG A 175 -12.25 -16.92 -4.85
C ARG A 175 -11.83 -15.48 -4.61
N LEU A 176 -11.71 -15.10 -3.34
CA LEU A 176 -11.39 -13.75 -2.89
C LEU A 176 -10.18 -13.79 -1.95
N ALA A 177 -9.23 -12.90 -2.13
CA ALA A 177 -8.07 -12.80 -1.24
C ALA A 177 -7.62 -11.36 -0.93
N GLY A 178 -6.82 -11.21 0.12
CA GLY A 178 -6.17 -9.97 0.57
C GLY A 178 -4.66 -9.97 0.29
N ASP A 179 -3.84 -9.62 1.30
CA ASP A 179 -2.35 -9.63 1.36
C ASP A 179 -1.64 -8.71 0.34
N VAL A 180 -2.00 -8.82 -0.93
CA VAL A 180 -1.52 -7.92 -1.97
C VAL A 180 -2.37 -6.65 -1.97
N HIS A 181 -1.74 -5.51 -1.67
CA HIS A 181 -2.41 -4.22 -1.42
C HIS A 181 -2.89 -3.48 -2.67
N HIS A 182 -3.56 -4.18 -3.57
CA HIS A 182 -4.23 -3.61 -4.74
C HIS A 182 -5.49 -4.42 -5.07
N TYR A 183 -6.26 -3.95 -6.04
CA TYR A 183 -7.35 -4.73 -6.61
C TYR A 183 -6.88 -5.41 -7.89
N SER A 184 -7.18 -6.69 -8.05
CA SER A 184 -7.03 -7.40 -9.32
C SER A 184 -8.15 -8.41 -9.50
N ARG A 185 -8.58 -8.63 -10.74
CA ARG A 185 -9.54 -9.68 -11.10
C ARG A 185 -9.04 -10.46 -12.29
N TYR A 186 -8.98 -11.78 -12.13
CA TYR A 186 -8.63 -12.72 -13.18
C TYR A 186 -9.86 -13.51 -13.62
N MET A 187 -9.96 -13.74 -14.92
CA MET A 187 -10.98 -14.55 -15.57
C MET A 187 -10.33 -15.47 -16.60
N PRO A 188 -10.99 -16.57 -17.00
CA PRO A 188 -10.57 -17.34 -18.17
C PRO A 188 -10.55 -16.45 -19.44
N PRO A 189 -9.54 -16.59 -20.31
CA PRO A 189 -9.37 -15.75 -21.49
C PRO A 189 -10.34 -16.08 -22.63
N ASP A 190 -10.94 -17.27 -22.61
CA ASP A 190 -11.90 -17.76 -23.60
C ASP A 190 -13.30 -17.11 -23.46
N GLY A 191 -13.49 -16.24 -22.47
CA GLY A 191 -14.76 -15.59 -22.18
C GLY A 191 -15.78 -16.50 -21.49
N SER A 192 -15.36 -17.70 -21.06
CA SER A 192 -16.19 -18.59 -20.24
C SER A 192 -16.51 -17.96 -18.89
N LYS A 193 -17.67 -18.33 -18.32
CA LYS A 193 -18.11 -17.91 -16.98
C LYS A 193 -17.43 -18.73 -15.87
N GLY A 194 -16.10 -18.89 -15.96
CA GLY A 194 -15.33 -19.58 -14.91
C GLY A 194 -15.31 -18.79 -13.60
N VAL A 195 -14.73 -19.40 -12.56
CA VAL A 195 -14.67 -18.85 -11.20
C VAL A 195 -13.82 -17.57 -11.16
N PRO A 196 -14.38 -16.38 -10.87
CA PRO A 196 -13.58 -15.17 -10.72
C PRO A 196 -12.57 -15.31 -9.59
N LEU A 197 -11.30 -15.00 -9.88
CA LEU A 197 -10.25 -14.88 -8.88
C LEU A 197 -10.02 -13.40 -8.60
N VAL A 198 -10.25 -12.98 -7.36
CA VAL A 198 -10.28 -11.57 -6.98
C VAL A 198 -9.30 -11.31 -5.86
N THR A 199 -8.35 -10.42 -6.08
CA THR A 199 -7.47 -9.88 -5.04
C THR A 199 -7.98 -8.51 -4.63
N SER A 200 -8.13 -8.27 -3.32
CA SER A 200 -8.67 -7.06 -2.73
C SER A 200 -8.02 -6.74 -1.37
N GLY A 201 -6.68 -6.64 -1.33
CA GLY A 201 -5.93 -6.31 -0.10
C GLY A 201 -5.74 -4.80 0.13
N GLY A 202 -6.28 -3.93 -0.72
CA GLY A 202 -5.98 -2.49 -0.70
C GLY A 202 -6.86 -1.65 0.23
N ALA A 203 -7.36 -2.19 1.34
CA ALA A 203 -8.27 -1.47 2.24
C ALA A 203 -7.55 -0.46 3.17
N GLY A 204 -6.26 -0.68 3.49
CA GLY A 204 -5.54 0.15 4.46
C GLY A 204 -4.02 0.26 4.26
N ALA A 205 -3.32 -0.86 4.12
CA ALA A 205 -1.86 -0.87 3.99
C ALA A 205 -1.34 -0.18 2.71
N PHE A 206 -0.03 0.12 2.66
CA PHE A 206 0.56 0.85 1.53
C PHE A 206 0.43 0.09 0.21
N LEU A 207 0.11 0.80 -0.86
CA LEU A 207 -0.18 0.23 -2.18
C LEU A 207 0.93 -0.69 -2.69
N HIS A 208 0.54 -1.82 -3.29
CA HIS A 208 1.42 -2.68 -4.10
C HIS A 208 1.29 -2.37 -5.61
N PRO A 209 2.31 -2.66 -6.43
CA PRO A 209 2.20 -2.49 -7.87
C PRO A 209 1.09 -3.35 -8.46
N THR A 210 0.41 -2.86 -9.49
CA THR A 210 -0.56 -3.65 -10.28
C THR A 210 -0.02 -4.06 -11.64
N HIS A 211 1.03 -3.42 -12.12
CA HIS A 211 1.70 -3.80 -13.38
C HIS A 211 2.66 -4.98 -13.20
N PHE A 212 2.86 -5.41 -11.95
CA PHE A 212 3.52 -6.65 -11.57
C PHE A 212 2.67 -7.37 -10.50
N PRO A 213 2.48 -8.69 -10.56
CA PRO A 213 2.88 -9.58 -11.67
C PRO A 213 2.21 -9.20 -13.01
N PRO A 214 2.76 -9.64 -14.17
CA PRO A 214 2.14 -9.39 -15.48
C PRO A 214 0.72 -9.92 -15.58
N LYS A 215 -0.13 -9.30 -16.41
CA LYS A 215 -1.55 -9.67 -16.55
C LYS A 215 -1.80 -11.09 -17.06
N ASP A 216 -0.78 -11.69 -17.67
CA ASP A 216 -0.77 -13.03 -18.24
C ASP A 216 0.00 -14.04 -17.40
N ILE A 217 0.37 -13.69 -16.15
CA ILE A 217 1.13 -14.59 -15.27
C ILE A 217 0.47 -15.96 -15.08
N LEU A 218 -0.86 -16.03 -15.14
CA LEU A 218 -1.63 -17.26 -14.96
C LEU A 218 -1.96 -17.99 -16.27
N ARG A 219 -1.50 -17.51 -17.43
CA ARG A 219 -1.66 -18.28 -18.69
C ARG A 219 -0.83 -19.55 -18.61
N GLU A 220 -1.34 -20.64 -19.18
CA GLU A 220 -0.67 -21.96 -19.11
C GLU A 220 0.80 -21.89 -19.51
N GLU A 221 1.12 -21.25 -20.64
CA GLU A 221 2.51 -21.07 -21.10
C GLU A 221 3.41 -20.34 -20.08
N SER A 222 2.87 -19.34 -19.39
CA SER A 222 3.61 -18.57 -18.37
C SER A 222 3.83 -19.39 -17.11
N VAL A 223 2.80 -20.15 -16.70
CA VAL A 223 2.85 -21.07 -15.58
C VAL A 223 3.84 -22.20 -15.85
N ASP A 224 3.75 -22.86 -17.00
CA ASP A 224 4.62 -23.99 -17.35
C ASP A 224 6.09 -23.57 -17.42
N LYS A 225 6.37 -22.36 -17.91
CA LYS A 225 7.73 -21.79 -17.94
C LYS A 225 8.32 -21.55 -16.54
N ARG A 226 7.47 -21.18 -15.56
CA ARG A 226 7.87 -20.79 -14.20
C ARG A 226 7.84 -21.99 -13.24
N ILE A 227 6.73 -22.71 -13.20
CA ILE A 227 6.48 -23.85 -12.31
C ILE A 227 7.06 -25.16 -12.85
N GLY A 228 7.25 -25.32 -14.16
CA GLY A 228 7.87 -26.51 -14.75
C GLY A 228 9.28 -26.83 -14.19
N LYS A 229 9.94 -25.85 -13.57
CA LYS A 229 11.21 -26.03 -12.84
C LYS A 229 11.06 -26.58 -11.42
N LEU A 230 9.95 -26.29 -10.72
CA LEU A 230 9.68 -26.71 -9.34
C LEU A 230 9.25 -28.18 -9.23
N ASN A 231 8.40 -28.63 -10.18
CA ASN A 231 7.92 -30.01 -10.21
C ASN A 231 9.06 -31.05 -10.40
N ASN A 232 10.20 -30.62 -10.95
CA ASN A 232 11.36 -31.50 -11.14
C ASN A 232 12.25 -31.64 -9.89
N ASN A 233 12.12 -30.78 -8.88
CA ASN A 233 13.12 -30.69 -7.80
C ASN A 233 12.60 -30.95 -6.37
N GLU A 234 11.35 -30.60 -6.01
CA GLU A 234 10.92 -30.70 -4.60
C GLU A 234 9.87 -31.79 -4.34
N PHE A 235 8.83 -31.89 -5.17
CA PHE A 235 7.75 -32.86 -4.95
C PHE A 235 8.09 -34.28 -5.43
N GLY A 236 8.88 -34.41 -6.50
CA GLY A 236 9.42 -35.71 -6.93
C GLY A 236 10.25 -36.38 -5.85
N PHE A 237 10.94 -35.60 -5.00
CA PHE A 237 11.76 -36.13 -3.90
C PHE A 237 10.95 -36.53 -2.67
N ALA A 238 9.96 -35.74 -2.25
CA ALA A 238 9.11 -36.07 -1.08
C ALA A 238 8.16 -37.26 -1.36
N ALA A 239 7.67 -37.39 -2.59
CA ALA A 239 6.84 -38.53 -3.00
C ALA A 239 7.65 -39.76 -3.44
N GLY A 240 8.82 -39.53 -4.06
CA GLY A 240 9.69 -40.57 -4.62
C GLY A 240 10.34 -41.51 -3.59
N GLY A 241 10.27 -41.19 -2.30
CA GLY A 241 10.73 -42.06 -1.21
C GLY A 241 9.63 -42.61 -0.28
N SER A 242 8.40 -42.08 -0.36
CA SER A 242 7.32 -42.39 0.60
C SER A 242 6.26 -43.35 0.08
N GLY A 243 6.29 -43.71 -1.20
CA GLY A 243 5.30 -44.62 -1.82
C GLY A 243 3.91 -44.00 -1.99
N LEU A 244 3.73 -42.72 -1.66
CA LEU A 244 2.48 -41.98 -1.84
C LEU A 244 2.35 -41.51 -3.30
N LYS A 245 1.28 -41.93 -3.98
CA LYS A 245 0.92 -41.39 -5.30
C LYS A 245 0.49 -39.93 -5.13
N VAL A 246 1.21 -39.00 -5.77
CA VAL A 246 0.78 -37.60 -5.88
C VAL A 246 -0.45 -37.56 -6.80
N PRO A 247 -1.61 -37.02 -6.35
CA PRO A 247 -2.79 -36.92 -7.20
C PRO A 247 -2.54 -36.03 -8.45
N PRO A 248 -3.08 -36.37 -9.64
CA PRO A 248 -2.88 -35.59 -10.87
C PRO A 248 -3.36 -34.13 -10.82
N ALA A 249 -4.37 -33.83 -9.99
CA ALA A 249 -4.85 -32.48 -9.71
C ALA A 249 -3.78 -31.57 -9.06
N VAL A 250 -2.72 -32.20 -8.54
CA VAL A 250 -1.54 -31.56 -7.94
C VAL A 250 -0.48 -31.29 -9.00
N SER A 251 -0.82 -31.13 -10.29
CA SER A 251 0.18 -30.80 -11.32
C SER A 251 0.28 -29.31 -11.66
N LYS A 252 -0.80 -28.52 -11.46
CA LYS A 252 -0.88 -27.11 -11.87
C LYS A 252 -1.15 -26.17 -10.68
N PRO A 253 -0.59 -24.95 -10.64
CA PRO A 253 -0.96 -23.95 -9.64
C PRO A 253 -2.43 -23.55 -9.75
N LEU A 254 -2.98 -23.14 -8.61
CA LEU A 254 -4.37 -22.73 -8.46
C LEU A 254 -4.71 -21.60 -9.42
N GLY A 255 -5.66 -21.79 -10.35
CA GLY A 255 -6.06 -20.74 -11.29
C GLY A 255 -5.21 -20.65 -12.57
N THR A 256 -4.50 -21.71 -12.93
CA THR A 256 -3.85 -21.83 -14.26
C THR A 256 -4.88 -21.69 -15.38
N GLY A 257 -4.50 -21.00 -16.46
CA GLY A 257 -5.38 -20.72 -17.60
C GLY A 257 -6.16 -19.41 -17.49
N TYR A 258 -5.79 -18.51 -16.57
CA TYR A 258 -6.49 -17.25 -16.34
C TYR A 258 -5.70 -16.02 -16.84
N THR A 259 -6.37 -14.89 -17.02
CA THR A 259 -5.72 -13.59 -17.31
C THR A 259 -6.38 -12.46 -16.52
N ARG A 260 -5.58 -11.48 -16.11
CA ARG A 260 -6.06 -10.30 -15.39
C ARG A 260 -6.87 -9.42 -16.35
N VAL A 261 -8.15 -9.27 -16.05
CA VAL A 261 -9.09 -8.45 -16.83
C VAL A 261 -9.23 -7.04 -16.26
N LYS A 262 -8.99 -6.86 -14.96
CA LYS A 262 -9.09 -5.57 -14.28
C LYS A 262 -8.08 -5.44 -13.15
N SER A 263 -7.60 -4.23 -12.92
CA SER A 263 -6.79 -3.87 -11.74
C SER A 263 -7.06 -2.44 -11.28
N TYR A 264 -6.79 -2.17 -10.01
CA TYR A 264 -6.86 -0.82 -9.44
C TYR A 264 -5.73 -0.58 -8.42
N PRO A 265 -4.89 0.45 -8.62
CA PRO A 265 -4.90 1.38 -9.76
C PRO A 265 -4.61 0.69 -11.11
N PRO A 266 -4.98 1.31 -12.25
CA PRO A 266 -4.63 0.76 -13.56
C PRO A 266 -3.12 0.57 -13.71
N GLU A 267 -2.70 -0.48 -14.41
CA GLU A 267 -1.27 -0.85 -14.58
C GLU A 267 -0.41 0.31 -15.06
N LYS A 268 -0.91 1.13 -15.98
CA LYS A 268 -0.22 2.32 -16.48
C LYS A 268 0.04 3.35 -15.39
N VAL A 269 -0.93 3.56 -14.49
CA VAL A 269 -0.80 4.46 -13.34
C VAL A 269 0.21 3.89 -12.36
N SER A 270 0.08 2.61 -12.02
CA SER A 270 1.03 1.92 -11.15
C SER A 270 2.46 1.99 -11.68
N ARG A 271 2.68 1.76 -12.98
CA ARG A 271 3.99 1.89 -13.62
C ARG A 271 4.54 3.32 -13.51
N ARG A 272 3.69 4.34 -13.70
CA ARG A 272 4.11 5.75 -13.55
C ARG A 272 4.51 6.10 -12.12
N LEU A 273 3.87 5.52 -11.10
CA LEU A 273 4.20 5.81 -9.69
C LEU A 273 5.64 5.43 -9.33
N THR A 274 6.24 4.46 -10.01
CA THR A 274 7.63 4.05 -9.79
C THR A 274 8.63 5.17 -10.06
N TRP A 275 8.31 6.15 -10.92
CA TRP A 275 9.17 7.31 -11.20
C TRP A 275 9.38 8.22 -9.99
N LEU A 276 8.60 8.02 -8.94
CA LEU A 276 8.81 8.68 -7.67
C LEU A 276 10.01 8.11 -6.91
N ASN A 277 10.49 6.89 -7.22
CA ASN A 277 11.55 6.22 -6.45
C ASN A 277 12.84 7.03 -6.34
N PRO A 278 13.45 7.55 -7.43
CA PRO A 278 14.72 8.28 -7.34
C PRO A 278 14.71 9.46 -6.35
N ILE A 279 13.57 10.15 -6.20
CA ILE A 279 13.45 11.36 -5.36
C ILE A 279 12.83 11.03 -3.99
N HIS A 280 11.76 10.23 -3.98
CA HIS A 280 11.00 9.96 -2.76
C HIS A 280 11.62 8.87 -1.89
N PHE A 281 12.52 8.03 -2.42
CA PHE A 281 13.23 7.05 -1.61
C PHE A 281 13.92 7.73 -0.43
N ARG A 282 14.76 8.75 -0.70
CA ARG A 282 15.43 9.54 0.36
C ARG A 282 14.42 10.21 1.30
N ARG A 283 13.43 10.93 0.74
CA ARG A 283 12.46 11.71 1.53
C ARG A 283 11.68 10.86 2.54
N ARG A 284 11.42 9.58 2.21
CA ARG A 284 10.62 8.67 3.05
C ARG A 284 11.47 7.71 3.88
N ASN A 285 12.71 7.45 3.49
CA ASN A 285 13.57 6.42 4.08
C ASN A 285 14.90 7.01 4.57
N TRP A 286 14.84 8.07 5.36
CA TRP A 286 16.03 8.75 5.91
C TRP A 286 16.96 7.80 6.70
N GLY A 287 16.43 6.75 7.34
CA GLY A 287 17.26 5.73 8.01
C GLY A 287 18.13 4.93 7.02
N ALA A 288 17.58 4.58 5.85
CA ALA A 288 18.35 3.93 4.79
C ALA A 288 19.39 4.87 4.18
N ASP A 289 19.05 6.16 4.07
CA ASP A 289 19.95 7.22 3.61
C ASP A 289 21.20 7.34 4.51
N VAL A 290 21.01 7.27 5.83
CA VAL A 290 22.12 7.28 6.82
C VAL A 290 23.04 6.08 6.62
N VAL A 291 22.46 4.88 6.50
CA VAL A 291 23.20 3.62 6.32
C VAL A 291 23.99 3.62 5.00
N LEU A 292 23.36 4.03 3.90
CA LEU A 292 24.01 4.12 2.59
C LEU A 292 25.17 5.12 2.59
N GLY A 293 25.04 6.26 3.29
CA GLY A 293 26.13 7.20 3.50
C GLY A 293 27.33 6.58 4.21
N MET A 294 27.09 5.76 5.24
CA MET A 294 28.17 5.06 5.96
C MET A 294 28.90 4.06 5.06
N PHE A 295 28.17 3.35 4.18
CA PHE A 295 28.80 2.49 3.18
C PHE A 295 29.66 3.29 2.19
N TYR A 296 29.19 4.45 1.73
CA TYR A 296 29.96 5.32 0.84
C TYR A 296 31.27 5.80 1.49
N LEU A 297 31.22 6.19 2.76
CA LEU A 297 32.42 6.49 3.53
C LEU A 297 33.34 5.26 3.61
N GLY A 298 32.83 4.09 4.01
CA GLY A 298 33.61 2.86 4.07
C GLY A 298 34.33 2.55 2.76
N MET A 299 33.62 2.64 1.63
CA MET A 299 34.15 2.36 0.29
C MET A 299 35.24 3.32 -0.22
N SER A 300 35.40 4.50 0.39
CA SER A 300 36.21 5.57 -0.23
C SER A 300 37.09 6.38 0.74
N ILE A 301 36.82 6.37 2.05
CA ILE A 301 37.50 7.22 3.05
C ILE A 301 39.02 7.05 3.08
N SER A 302 39.51 5.83 2.93
CA SER A 302 40.95 5.55 3.00
C SER A 302 41.69 5.82 1.68
N ALA A 303 40.98 6.29 0.65
CA ALA A 303 41.61 6.88 -0.54
C ALA A 303 42.16 8.29 -0.27
N LEU A 304 41.68 8.97 0.78
CA LEU A 304 42.17 10.29 1.15
C LEU A 304 43.59 10.27 1.73
N PRO A 305 44.37 11.36 1.63
CA PRO A 305 44.13 12.52 0.77
C PRO A 305 44.45 12.21 -0.71
N LEU A 306 43.87 13.01 -1.61
CA LEU A 306 44.18 12.99 -3.04
C LEU A 306 44.94 14.27 -3.42
N CYS A 307 46.25 14.28 -3.14
CA CYS A 307 47.08 15.48 -3.29
C CYS A 307 47.24 15.97 -4.74
N ASN A 308 46.97 15.11 -5.73
CA ASN A 308 47.03 15.46 -7.15
C ASN A 308 45.78 16.22 -7.67
N ALA A 309 44.75 16.44 -6.84
CA ALA A 309 43.49 17.06 -7.26
C ALA A 309 43.66 18.44 -7.92
N ARG A 310 44.74 19.16 -7.62
CA ARG A 310 45.10 20.43 -8.24
C ARG A 310 45.22 20.37 -9.76
N ARG A 311 45.66 19.23 -10.31
CA ARG A 311 45.81 19.02 -11.75
C ARG A 311 44.48 19.19 -12.50
N VAL A 312 43.36 18.87 -11.84
CA VAL A 312 42.01 18.95 -12.43
C VAL A 312 41.60 20.41 -12.66
N ILE A 313 41.87 21.28 -11.69
CA ILE A 313 41.36 22.66 -11.66
C ILE A 313 42.22 23.60 -12.52
N GLN A 314 43.48 23.25 -12.75
CA GLN A 314 44.43 24.04 -13.54
C GLN A 314 44.24 23.90 -15.07
N GLN A 315 43.28 23.10 -15.52
CA GLN A 315 43.08 22.83 -16.94
C GLN A 315 42.44 24.03 -17.68
N PRO A 316 42.86 24.30 -18.93
CA PRO A 316 42.42 25.48 -19.67
C PRO A 316 40.97 25.41 -20.17
N ASN A 317 40.35 24.23 -20.18
CA ASN A 317 38.97 24.04 -20.62
C ASN A 317 38.28 22.86 -19.92
N ALA A 318 36.95 22.81 -20.04
CA ALA A 318 36.11 21.84 -19.36
C ALA A 318 36.35 20.37 -19.79
N LEU A 319 36.73 20.13 -21.05
CA LEU A 319 36.98 18.76 -21.54
C LEU A 319 38.25 18.18 -20.92
N LEU A 320 39.33 18.98 -20.86
CA LEU A 320 40.56 18.56 -20.18
C LEU A 320 40.34 18.44 -18.67
N CYS A 321 39.55 19.33 -18.06
CA CYS A 321 39.14 19.20 -16.66
C CYS A 321 38.42 17.86 -16.40
N LEU A 322 37.46 17.49 -17.26
CA LEU A 322 36.76 16.20 -17.16
C LEU A 322 37.71 15.02 -17.35
N TYR A 323 38.61 15.07 -18.33
CA TYR A 323 39.62 14.03 -18.55
C TYR A 323 40.49 13.84 -17.29
N GLU A 324 41.03 14.93 -16.74
CA GLU A 324 41.88 14.88 -15.55
C GLU A 324 41.12 14.42 -14.30
N PHE A 325 39.84 14.77 -14.20
CA PHE A 325 38.97 14.27 -13.15
C PHE A 325 38.76 12.74 -13.25
N ILE A 326 38.58 12.22 -14.47
CA ILE A 326 38.51 10.78 -14.71
C ILE A 326 39.84 10.09 -14.35
N VAL A 327 40.99 10.69 -14.72
CA VAL A 327 42.30 10.17 -14.32
C VAL A 327 42.44 10.15 -12.79
N LEU A 328 41.98 11.19 -12.09
CA LEU A 328 41.99 11.25 -10.63
C LEU A 328 41.15 10.12 -10.00
N ILE A 329 39.99 9.79 -10.59
CA ILE A 329 39.18 8.63 -10.14
C ILE A 329 39.97 7.33 -10.28
N PHE A 330 40.67 7.12 -11.39
CA PHE A 330 41.51 5.93 -11.58
C PHE A 330 42.69 5.88 -10.59
N GLU A 331 43.33 7.02 -10.33
CA GLU A 331 44.38 7.12 -9.29
C GLU A 331 43.83 6.79 -7.89
N ALA A 332 42.62 7.26 -7.57
CA ALA A 332 41.95 6.92 -6.32
C ALA A 332 41.66 5.41 -6.21
N TYR A 333 41.20 4.77 -7.29
CA TYR A 333 41.05 3.32 -7.33
C TYR A 333 42.38 2.58 -7.19
N ASP A 334 43.44 2.98 -7.91
CA ASP A 334 44.77 2.37 -7.79
C ASP A 334 45.28 2.43 -6.34
N LYS A 335 45.10 3.58 -5.67
CA LYS A 335 45.40 3.73 -4.25
C LYS A 335 44.55 2.80 -3.38
N ILE A 336 43.24 2.71 -3.62
CA ILE A 336 42.36 1.78 -2.88
C ILE A 336 42.84 0.33 -3.02
N PHE A 337 43.17 -0.11 -4.23
CA PHE A 337 43.59 -1.49 -4.50
C PHE A 337 44.97 -1.84 -3.93
N ARG A 338 45.93 -0.90 -3.98
CA ARG A 338 47.31 -1.18 -3.58
C ARG A 338 47.64 -0.87 -2.13
N GLN A 339 46.98 0.12 -1.53
CA GLN A 339 47.42 0.73 -0.28
C GLN A 339 46.30 0.82 0.77
N SER A 340 45.04 0.94 0.36
CA SER A 340 43.94 1.26 1.29
C SER A 340 43.02 0.07 1.58
N TYR A 341 43.48 -0.83 2.46
CA TYR A 341 42.76 -2.06 2.81
C TYR A 341 41.34 -1.84 3.35
N VAL A 342 41.09 -0.78 4.11
CA VAL A 342 39.75 -0.48 4.68
C VAL A 342 38.73 -0.23 3.56
N SER A 343 39.08 0.65 2.62
CA SER A 343 38.19 0.94 1.50
C SER A 343 38.10 -0.20 0.50
N LEU A 344 39.16 -0.98 0.31
CA LEU A 344 39.10 -2.21 -0.49
C LEU A 344 38.09 -3.21 0.09
N VAL A 345 38.15 -3.46 1.41
CA VAL A 345 37.17 -4.32 2.09
C VAL A 345 35.76 -3.72 1.96
N GLY A 346 35.61 -2.40 2.14
CA GLY A 346 34.34 -1.71 1.94
C GLY A 346 33.75 -1.93 0.54
N GLN A 347 34.57 -1.85 -0.50
CA GLN A 347 34.18 -2.08 -1.90
C GLN A 347 33.70 -3.53 -2.11
N VAL A 348 34.47 -4.51 -1.63
CA VAL A 348 34.13 -5.93 -1.76
C VAL A 348 32.84 -6.28 -1.02
N VAL A 349 32.70 -5.82 0.23
CA VAL A 349 31.51 -6.07 1.06
C VAL A 349 30.28 -5.44 0.43
N PHE A 350 30.36 -4.18 -0.01
CA PHE A 350 29.21 -3.51 -0.62
C PHE A 350 28.81 -4.13 -1.97
N MET A 351 29.78 -4.58 -2.78
CA MET A 351 29.53 -5.31 -4.01
C MET A 351 28.79 -6.63 -3.74
N ALA A 352 29.27 -7.40 -2.75
CA ALA A 352 28.63 -8.64 -2.32
C ALA A 352 27.20 -8.38 -1.79
N MET A 353 26.99 -7.28 -1.07
CA MET A 353 25.66 -6.85 -0.63
C MET A 353 24.74 -6.54 -1.80
N CYS A 354 25.20 -5.79 -2.81
CA CYS A 354 24.38 -5.47 -3.99
C CYS A 354 24.00 -6.71 -4.80
N ILE A 355 24.91 -7.68 -4.93
CA ILE A 355 24.63 -8.96 -5.58
C ILE A 355 23.63 -9.78 -4.76
N SER A 356 23.84 -9.89 -3.44
CA SER A 356 22.92 -10.60 -2.55
C SER A 356 21.54 -9.95 -2.48
N PHE A 357 21.45 -8.63 -2.64
CA PHE A 357 20.20 -7.88 -2.65
C PHE A 357 19.34 -8.19 -3.88
N THR A 358 19.93 -8.67 -4.99
CA THR A 358 19.13 -9.08 -6.16
C THR A 358 18.26 -10.30 -5.87
N GLU A 359 17.01 -10.26 -6.34
CA GLU A 359 16.04 -11.35 -6.18
C GLU A 359 16.57 -12.70 -6.69
N GLU A 360 16.30 -13.76 -5.91
CA GLU A 360 16.80 -15.10 -6.20
C GLU A 360 16.22 -15.68 -7.50
N GLN A 361 14.99 -15.30 -7.83
CA GLN A 361 14.23 -15.71 -9.02
C GLN A 361 14.92 -15.31 -10.35
N MET A 362 15.84 -14.34 -10.33
CA MET A 362 16.57 -13.90 -11.52
C MET A 362 17.57 -14.93 -12.07
N GLY A 363 17.95 -15.92 -11.26
CA GLY A 363 19.03 -16.88 -11.58
C GLY A 363 20.44 -16.30 -11.39
N GLN A 364 21.39 -17.15 -11.00
CA GLN A 364 22.72 -16.73 -10.50
C GLN A 364 23.49 -15.78 -11.44
N ALA A 365 23.53 -16.06 -12.75
CA ALA A 365 24.26 -15.23 -13.71
C ALA A 365 23.68 -13.81 -13.84
N LYS A 366 22.34 -13.69 -13.87
CA LYS A 366 21.66 -12.40 -13.98
C LYS A 366 21.77 -11.62 -12.66
N ARG A 367 21.69 -12.30 -11.51
CA ARG A 367 21.95 -11.74 -10.19
C ARG A 367 23.33 -11.13 -10.09
N LEU A 368 24.36 -11.88 -10.50
CA LEU A 368 25.73 -11.38 -10.55
C LEU A 368 25.84 -10.15 -11.45
N PHE A 369 25.31 -10.20 -12.67
CA PHE A 369 25.39 -9.10 -13.62
C PHE A 369 24.68 -7.83 -13.13
N VAL A 370 23.42 -7.93 -12.73
CA VAL A 370 22.61 -6.78 -12.28
C VAL A 370 23.14 -6.22 -10.97
N GLY A 371 23.47 -7.09 -10.01
CA GLY A 371 24.05 -6.71 -8.73
C GLY A 371 25.42 -6.06 -8.88
N ALA A 372 26.26 -6.56 -9.79
CA ALA A 372 27.55 -5.95 -10.10
C ALA A 372 27.40 -4.55 -10.71
N ILE A 373 26.50 -4.36 -11.68
CA ILE A 373 26.23 -3.03 -12.24
C ILE A 373 25.74 -2.07 -11.16
N HIS A 374 24.80 -2.49 -10.32
CA HIS A 374 24.28 -1.69 -9.23
C HIS A 374 25.39 -1.29 -8.23
N GLY A 375 26.21 -2.26 -7.81
CA GLY A 375 27.37 -2.03 -6.94
C GLY A 375 28.42 -1.13 -7.57
N LEU A 376 28.72 -1.29 -8.87
CA LEU A 376 29.66 -0.45 -9.61
C LEU A 376 29.18 1.00 -9.72
N CYS A 377 27.87 1.23 -9.96
CA CYS A 377 27.30 2.57 -9.94
C CYS A 377 27.52 3.25 -8.58
N HIS A 378 27.28 2.54 -7.48
CA HIS A 378 27.53 3.07 -6.14
C HIS A 378 29.02 3.28 -5.84
N SER A 379 29.87 2.34 -6.23
CA SER A 379 31.33 2.43 -6.08
C SER A 379 31.88 3.67 -6.79
N LEU A 380 31.52 3.83 -8.07
CA LEU A 380 31.96 4.95 -8.90
C LEU A 380 31.49 6.27 -8.31
N ALA A 381 30.23 6.35 -7.86
CA ALA A 381 29.69 7.55 -7.23
C ALA A 381 30.39 7.90 -5.91
N ALA A 382 30.71 6.91 -5.07
CA ALA A 382 31.41 7.13 -3.81
C ALA A 382 32.84 7.68 -4.04
N VAL A 383 33.60 7.05 -4.94
CA VAL A 383 34.97 7.50 -5.27
C VAL A 383 34.95 8.86 -5.96
N SER A 384 33.99 9.08 -6.87
CA SER A 384 33.81 10.38 -7.53
C SER A 384 33.48 11.49 -6.53
N ALA A 385 32.65 11.21 -5.52
CA ALA A 385 32.32 12.18 -4.48
C ALA A 385 33.56 12.59 -3.66
N VAL A 386 34.43 11.64 -3.33
CA VAL A 386 35.73 11.95 -2.71
C VAL A 386 36.60 12.84 -3.59
N CYS A 387 36.73 12.49 -4.88
CA CYS A 387 37.50 13.28 -5.84
C CYS A 387 36.95 14.71 -5.98
N LEU A 388 35.62 14.87 -6.02
CA LEU A 388 34.96 16.18 -6.11
C LEU A 388 35.23 17.03 -4.88
N VAL A 389 35.15 16.46 -3.67
CA VAL A 389 35.44 17.21 -2.44
C VAL A 389 36.91 17.61 -2.36
N GLU A 390 37.83 16.73 -2.77
CA GLU A 390 39.26 17.06 -2.84
C GLU A 390 39.54 18.19 -3.84
N CYS A 391 38.89 18.16 -5.01
CA CYS A 391 38.95 19.27 -5.96
C CYS A 391 38.33 20.55 -5.38
N PHE A 392 37.21 20.45 -4.66
CA PHE A 392 36.58 21.60 -4.04
C PHE A 392 37.46 22.25 -2.97
N CYS A 393 38.11 21.46 -2.12
CA CYS A 393 39.08 21.96 -1.14
C CYS A 393 40.25 22.71 -1.81
N GLU A 394 40.74 22.21 -2.94
CA GLU A 394 41.80 22.86 -3.72
C GLU A 394 41.31 24.11 -4.47
N TYR A 395 40.07 24.12 -4.95
CA TYR A 395 39.47 25.31 -5.56
C TYR A 395 39.38 26.45 -4.54
N LEU A 396 38.89 26.16 -3.33
CA LEU A 396 38.84 27.12 -2.23
C LEU A 396 40.23 27.66 -1.88
N ALA A 397 41.26 26.80 -1.91
CA ALA A 397 42.66 27.22 -1.73
C ALA A 397 43.13 28.22 -2.79
N SER A 398 42.74 28.01 -4.05
CA SER A 398 43.13 28.88 -5.16
C SER A 398 42.39 30.22 -5.19
N ALA A 399 41.15 30.26 -4.67
CA ALA A 399 40.31 31.45 -4.67
C ALA A 399 40.65 32.43 -3.54
N ASN A 400 41.12 31.95 -2.37
CA ASN A 400 41.38 32.78 -1.18
C ASN A 400 42.81 32.56 -0.61
N PRO A 401 43.85 33.11 -1.26
CA PRO A 401 45.25 32.88 -0.86
C PRO A 401 45.70 33.58 0.44
N THR A 402 44.91 34.48 1.04
CA THR A 402 45.33 35.33 2.19
C THR A 402 44.66 35.00 3.52
N ALA A 403 43.77 34.02 3.61
CA ALA A 403 42.99 33.77 4.83
C ALA A 403 43.78 32.98 5.90
N SER A 404 44.97 33.44 6.30
CA SER A 404 45.74 32.87 7.41
C SER A 404 44.95 32.96 8.70
N GLY A 405 44.23 31.88 9.06
CA GLY A 405 43.74 31.61 10.41
C GLY A 405 42.91 32.68 11.13
N GLY A 406 42.27 33.63 10.44
CA GLY A 406 41.69 34.79 11.14
C GLY A 406 40.52 35.56 10.51
N ASP A 407 40.07 35.30 9.28
CA ASP A 407 38.90 36.00 8.72
C ASP A 407 37.85 35.03 8.18
N SER A 408 37.21 34.31 9.10
CA SER A 408 35.99 33.53 8.88
C SER A 408 34.84 34.34 8.26
N LEU A 409 34.91 35.68 8.36
CA LEU A 409 33.91 36.65 7.90
C LEU A 409 33.92 36.86 6.37
N GLU A 410 35.09 36.90 5.71
CA GLU A 410 35.16 37.06 4.25
C GLU A 410 34.69 35.80 3.49
N ILE A 411 34.93 34.61 4.06
CA ILE A 411 34.41 33.33 3.53
C ILE A 411 32.89 33.28 3.68
N LEU A 412 32.34 33.84 4.77
CA LEU A 412 30.91 33.93 5.00
C LEU A 412 30.24 34.88 4.00
N ASP A 413 30.83 36.04 3.70
CA ASP A 413 30.30 36.99 2.71
C ASP A 413 30.30 36.41 1.29
N SER A 414 31.33 35.65 0.94
CA SER A 414 31.43 35.00 -0.38
C SER A 414 30.52 33.77 -0.51
N THR A 415 30.38 32.94 0.52
CA THR A 415 29.37 31.85 0.51
C THR A 415 27.95 32.39 0.62
N GLN A 416 27.70 33.46 1.36
CA GLN A 416 26.39 34.11 1.43
C GLN A 416 26.02 34.76 0.09
N ALA A 417 26.96 35.41 -0.61
CA ALA A 417 26.75 35.91 -1.97
C ALA A 417 26.45 34.77 -2.97
N LEU A 418 27.11 33.61 -2.83
CA LEU A 418 26.86 32.43 -3.66
C LEU A 418 25.48 31.79 -3.36
N ILE A 419 25.09 31.70 -2.08
CA ILE A 419 23.79 31.21 -1.64
C ILE A 419 22.66 32.13 -2.11
N VAL A 420 22.83 33.45 -1.98
CA VAL A 420 21.86 34.47 -2.43
C VAL A 420 21.71 34.44 -3.95
N SER A 421 22.80 34.31 -4.70
CA SER A 421 22.76 34.24 -6.16
C SER A 421 22.19 32.91 -6.69
N THR A 422 22.34 31.80 -5.96
CA THR A 422 21.87 30.47 -6.40
C THR A 422 20.45 30.15 -5.93
N LEU A 423 20.06 30.57 -4.73
CA LEU A 423 18.78 30.22 -4.10
C LEU A 423 17.79 31.40 -4.00
N GLY A 424 18.25 32.64 -4.19
CA GLY A 424 17.41 33.85 -4.16
C GLY A 424 17.25 34.46 -2.74
N PRO A 425 16.99 35.77 -2.66
CA PRO A 425 17.06 36.56 -1.41
C PRO A 425 16.06 36.14 -0.31
N PHE A 426 14.96 35.47 -0.69
CA PHE A 426 13.97 34.96 0.25
C PHE A 426 14.55 33.92 1.21
N TRP A 427 15.36 32.98 0.72
CA TRP A 427 15.94 31.92 1.55
C TRP A 427 17.07 32.44 2.47
N ALA A 428 17.78 33.47 2.04
CA ALA A 428 18.80 34.13 2.85
C ALA A 428 18.20 34.86 4.06
N SER A 429 16.97 35.36 3.95
CA SER A 429 16.26 36.06 5.04
C SER A 429 15.72 35.14 6.15
N MET A 430 15.69 33.82 5.92
CA MET A 430 15.32 32.83 6.94
C MET A 430 16.51 32.36 7.81
N LEU A 431 17.74 32.79 7.49
CA LEU A 431 18.92 32.46 8.28
C LEU A 431 19.05 33.43 9.47
N PRO A 432 19.33 32.95 10.69
CA PRO A 432 19.51 33.81 11.86
C PRO A 432 20.72 34.75 11.69
N SER A 433 20.67 35.95 12.27
CA SER A 433 21.80 36.90 12.20
C SER A 433 23.06 36.32 12.88
N PRO A 434 24.27 36.54 12.30
CA PRO A 434 25.54 35.96 12.79
C PRO A 434 25.85 36.24 14.27
N SER A 435 25.36 37.34 14.82
CA SER A 435 25.59 37.77 16.21
C SER A 435 24.90 36.91 17.28
N THR A 436 24.01 35.99 16.88
CA THR A 436 23.18 35.19 17.80
C THR A 436 23.49 33.69 17.77
N LEU A 437 24.40 33.24 16.90
CA LEU A 437 24.75 31.84 16.75
C LEU A 437 26.14 31.57 17.36
N ASN A 438 26.09 30.90 18.50
CA ASN A 438 27.21 30.53 19.38
C ASN A 438 28.35 29.78 18.66
N SER A 439 29.55 29.76 19.26
CA SER A 439 30.83 29.10 18.91
C SER A 439 30.77 27.83 18.01
N TRP A 440 29.72 27.01 18.13
CA TRP A 440 29.47 25.86 17.26
C TRP A 440 29.18 26.23 15.79
N PHE A 441 28.44 27.31 15.53
CA PHE A 441 28.15 27.76 14.17
C PHE A 441 29.42 28.30 13.49
N LEU A 442 30.21 29.10 14.21
CA LEU A 442 31.53 29.55 13.75
C LEU A 442 32.48 28.37 13.45
N SER A 443 32.47 27.33 14.30
CA SER A 443 33.27 26.12 14.08
C SER A 443 32.84 25.33 12.83
N ILE A 444 31.53 25.33 12.48
CA ILE A 444 30.99 24.68 11.27
C ILE A 444 31.26 25.54 10.01
N THR A 445 31.19 26.86 10.11
CA THR A 445 31.53 27.77 9.00
C THR A 445 33.03 27.81 8.72
N ASP A 446 33.87 27.55 9.72
CA ASP A 446 35.33 27.41 9.59
C ASP A 446 35.79 26.04 9.07
N LEU A 447 34.89 25.06 9.02
CA LEU A 447 35.20 23.67 8.65
C LEU A 447 35.81 23.56 7.23
N PRO A 448 35.38 24.32 6.20
CA PRO A 448 36.05 24.35 4.89
C PRO A 448 37.50 24.85 4.98
N SER A 449 37.74 25.90 5.76
CA SER A 449 39.09 26.46 5.97
C SER A 449 39.99 25.46 6.70
N ARG A 450 39.47 24.75 7.71
CA ARG A 450 40.20 23.68 8.40
C ARG A 450 40.48 22.50 7.49
N ALA A 451 39.52 22.10 6.64
CA ALA A 451 39.71 21.06 5.63
C ALA A 451 40.85 21.42 4.68
N TYR A 452 40.91 22.68 4.25
CA TYR A 452 42.01 23.20 3.45
C TYR A 452 43.37 23.10 4.17
N TYR A 453 43.52 23.70 5.36
CA TYR A 453 44.80 23.76 6.07
C TYR A 453 45.33 22.38 6.44
N ASN A 454 44.45 21.52 6.98
CA ASN A 454 44.83 20.17 7.35
C ASN A 454 45.19 19.34 6.11
N ARG A 455 44.49 19.52 4.99
CA ARG A 455 44.83 18.86 3.72
C ARG A 455 46.20 19.30 3.22
N ALA A 456 46.46 20.61 3.20
CA ALA A 456 47.73 21.16 2.73
C ALA A 456 48.92 20.66 3.57
N ALA A 457 48.76 20.60 4.90
CA ALA A 457 49.76 20.07 5.81
C ALA A 457 50.07 18.59 5.52
N VAL A 458 49.04 17.75 5.44
CA VAL A 458 49.20 16.31 5.15
C VAL A 458 49.81 16.10 3.76
N CYS A 459 49.36 16.81 2.73
CA CYS A 459 49.90 16.68 1.38
C CYS A 459 51.35 17.17 1.25
N ASN A 460 51.73 18.24 1.98
CA ASN A 460 53.11 18.70 2.02
C ASN A 460 54.02 17.67 2.71
N SER A 461 53.55 17.05 3.79
CA SER A 461 54.28 15.95 4.45
C SER A 461 54.49 14.76 3.51
N ILE A 462 53.47 14.38 2.73
CA ILE A 462 53.59 13.32 1.70
C ILE A 462 54.61 13.72 0.62
N ALA A 463 54.52 14.94 0.08
CA ALA A 463 55.42 15.40 -0.99
C ALA A 463 56.89 15.43 -0.58
N ASN A 464 57.19 15.65 0.71
CA ASN A 464 58.53 15.70 1.26
C ASN A 464 58.97 14.39 1.95
N ASN A 465 58.21 13.29 1.81
CA ASN A 465 58.46 12.01 2.48
C ASN A 465 58.61 12.12 4.01
N LEU A 466 57.84 13.01 4.65
CA LEU A 466 57.82 13.19 6.10
C LEU A 466 56.77 12.27 6.76
N SER A 467 57.01 11.89 8.02
CA SER A 467 56.04 11.13 8.81
C SER A 467 54.86 12.02 9.19
N ILE A 468 53.64 11.56 8.92
CA ILE A 468 52.40 12.28 9.26
C ILE A 468 51.96 11.88 10.67
N ASP A 469 51.68 12.86 11.52
CA ASP A 469 51.17 12.59 12.85
C ASP A 469 49.71 12.08 12.81
N ARG A 470 49.34 11.19 13.74
CA ARG A 470 48.00 10.60 13.78
C ARG A 470 46.93 11.66 14.05
N PHE A 471 47.21 12.64 14.91
CA PHE A 471 46.24 13.70 15.21
C PHE A 471 46.12 14.69 14.03
N GLU A 472 47.21 14.93 13.31
CA GLU A 472 47.19 15.70 12.05
C GLU A 472 46.30 15.04 11.00
N TYR A 473 46.49 13.74 10.76
CA TYR A 473 45.68 12.98 9.81
C TYR A 473 44.21 12.86 10.24
N LEU A 474 43.95 12.62 11.54
CA LEU A 474 42.59 12.61 12.08
C LEU A 474 41.93 13.99 12.03
N GLY A 475 42.69 15.07 12.22
CA GLY A 475 42.21 16.45 12.06
C GLY A 475 41.77 16.72 10.63
N TYR A 476 42.55 16.26 9.64
CA TYR A 476 42.17 16.31 8.23
C TYR A 476 40.89 15.53 7.95
N LEU A 477 40.82 14.25 8.33
CA LEU A 477 39.61 13.44 8.13
C LEU A 477 38.39 14.06 8.82
N GLY A 478 38.53 14.49 10.08
CA GLY A 478 37.46 15.14 10.84
C GLY A 478 36.93 16.42 10.20
N SER A 479 37.79 17.16 9.47
CA SER A 479 37.39 18.36 8.73
C SER A 479 36.73 18.07 7.37
N VAL A 480 36.97 16.92 6.75
CA VAL A 480 36.42 16.61 5.41
C VAL A 480 35.17 15.72 5.46
N LEU A 481 35.10 14.80 6.42
CA LEU A 481 34.03 13.80 6.51
C LEU A 481 32.61 14.37 6.57
N PRO A 482 32.33 15.47 7.30
CA PRO A 482 30.98 16.04 7.31
C PRO A 482 30.50 16.47 5.93
N PHE A 483 31.38 17.08 5.12
CA PHE A 483 31.05 17.49 3.75
C PHE A 483 30.82 16.29 2.84
N LEU A 484 31.69 15.28 2.94
CA LEU A 484 31.54 14.04 2.19
C LEU A 484 30.22 13.38 2.51
N TYR A 485 29.85 13.27 3.78
CA TYR A 485 28.60 12.62 4.18
C TYR A 485 27.36 13.37 3.66
N ILE A 486 27.37 14.71 3.71
CA ILE A 486 26.29 15.55 3.18
C ILE A 486 26.13 15.38 1.67
N ILE A 487 27.23 15.23 0.92
CA ILE A 487 27.23 15.08 -0.54
C ILE A 487 26.95 13.63 -0.97
N MET A 488 27.46 12.64 -0.24
CA MET A 488 27.37 11.23 -0.58
C MET A 488 25.98 10.65 -0.33
N THR A 489 25.34 11.01 0.79
CA THR A 489 24.04 10.42 1.18
C THR A 489 22.96 10.62 0.09
N PRO A 490 22.74 11.82 -0.49
CA PRO A 490 21.68 12.01 -1.48
C PRO A 490 21.98 11.26 -2.77
N ILE A 491 23.25 11.21 -3.18
CA ILE A 491 23.71 10.48 -4.37
C ILE A 491 23.45 8.98 -4.19
N ALA A 492 23.84 8.42 -3.04
CA ALA A 492 23.64 7.01 -2.76
C ALA A 492 22.14 6.64 -2.78
N SER A 493 21.30 7.40 -2.07
CA SER A 493 19.86 7.16 -2.06
C SER A 493 19.20 7.35 -3.44
N PHE A 494 19.68 8.30 -4.24
CA PHE A 494 19.19 8.51 -5.60
C PHE A 494 19.50 7.30 -6.49
N ILE A 495 20.74 6.80 -6.48
CA ILE A 495 21.14 5.61 -7.25
C ILE A 495 20.30 4.41 -6.84
N PHE A 496 20.08 4.20 -5.54
CA PHE A 496 19.24 3.11 -5.06
C PHE A 496 17.77 3.25 -5.52
N GLY A 497 17.22 4.47 -5.49
CA GLY A 497 15.88 4.75 -6.02
C GLY A 497 15.77 4.51 -7.54
N VAL A 498 16.81 4.86 -8.30
CA VAL A 498 16.89 4.54 -9.75
C VAL A 498 16.98 3.02 -9.97
N TYR A 499 17.73 2.30 -9.13
CA TYR A 499 17.79 0.84 -9.17
C TYR A 499 16.41 0.22 -8.97
N LEU A 500 15.64 0.65 -7.96
CA LEU A 500 14.29 0.14 -7.72
C LEU A 500 13.33 0.45 -8.89
N LEU A 501 13.43 1.65 -9.47
CA LEU A 501 12.67 2.05 -10.65
C LEU A 501 12.94 1.11 -11.84
N ILE A 502 14.22 0.85 -12.15
CA ILE A 502 14.62 0.04 -13.30
C ILE A 502 14.29 -1.44 -13.05
N SER A 503 14.61 -1.94 -11.85
CA SER A 503 14.40 -3.33 -11.45
C SER A 503 12.93 -3.74 -11.57
N LEU A 504 12.00 -2.91 -11.09
CA LEU A 504 10.58 -3.24 -11.20
C LEU A 504 10.08 -3.12 -12.65
N ASN A 505 10.37 -2.02 -13.34
CA ASN A 505 9.75 -1.76 -14.64
C ASN A 505 10.27 -2.61 -15.78
N TYR A 506 11.56 -2.95 -15.76
CA TYR A 506 12.24 -3.64 -16.86
C TYR A 506 12.67 -5.07 -16.50
N LEU A 507 13.02 -5.33 -15.24
CA LEU A 507 13.44 -6.66 -14.81
C LEU A 507 12.30 -7.46 -14.17
N GLY A 508 11.23 -6.78 -13.73
CA GLY A 508 10.09 -7.39 -13.05
C GLY A 508 10.45 -7.91 -11.66
N GLN A 509 11.32 -7.21 -10.94
CA GLN A 509 11.86 -7.61 -9.63
C GLN A 509 11.76 -6.45 -8.65
N HIS A 510 11.92 -6.71 -7.36
CA HIS A 510 11.81 -5.76 -6.26
C HIS A 510 10.46 -5.06 -6.21
N TRP A 511 9.39 -5.78 -6.56
CA TRP A 511 8.05 -5.20 -6.63
C TRP A 511 7.57 -4.73 -5.24
N ASN A 512 7.97 -5.44 -4.19
CA ASN A 512 7.67 -5.08 -2.82
C ASN A 512 8.54 -3.90 -2.35
N GLU A 513 9.86 -3.94 -2.51
CA GLU A 513 10.79 -2.87 -2.09
C GLU A 513 10.53 -1.55 -2.84
N ALA A 514 10.23 -1.62 -4.14
CA ALA A 514 9.98 -0.46 -4.97
C ALA A 514 8.68 0.30 -4.61
N PHE A 515 7.70 -0.36 -3.98
CA PHE A 515 6.46 0.30 -3.54
C PHE A 515 6.41 0.56 -2.03
N SER A 516 6.96 -0.34 -1.22
CA SER A 516 7.10 -0.15 0.23
C SER A 516 7.97 1.07 0.56
N SER A 517 9.05 1.30 -0.21
CA SER A 517 9.88 2.51 -0.06
C SER A 517 9.12 3.80 -0.41
N LEU A 518 8.08 3.73 -1.23
CA LEU A 518 7.21 4.86 -1.56
C LEU A 518 6.10 5.09 -0.53
N ARG A 519 5.71 4.10 0.27
CA ARG A 519 4.66 4.23 1.31
C ARG A 519 3.39 4.92 0.82
N ILE A 520 2.93 4.54 -0.38
CA ILE A 520 1.78 5.17 -1.04
C ILE A 520 0.51 4.78 -0.27
N GLN A 521 -0.12 5.76 0.38
CA GLN A 521 -1.37 5.60 1.13
C GLN A 521 -2.61 5.65 0.24
N ASP A 522 -2.45 6.07 -1.01
CA ASP A 522 -3.52 6.28 -1.98
C ASP A 522 -4.03 4.96 -2.61
N TYR A 523 -5.06 5.09 -3.44
CA TYR A 523 -5.71 4.00 -4.18
C TYR A 523 -6.30 2.89 -3.30
N LYS A 524 -7.11 3.30 -2.32
CA LYS A 524 -7.82 2.35 -1.45
C LYS A 524 -9.10 1.85 -2.08
N HIS A 525 -9.49 0.63 -1.76
CA HIS A 525 -10.75 0.08 -2.25
C HIS A 525 -11.34 -0.97 -1.30
N PHE A 526 -12.61 -1.26 -1.51
CA PHE A 526 -13.32 -2.36 -0.86
C PHE A 526 -14.41 -2.89 -1.79
N LEU A 527 -14.86 -4.13 -1.52
CA LEU A 527 -15.96 -4.75 -2.26
C LEU A 527 -17.26 -4.58 -1.50
N ARG A 528 -18.30 -4.17 -2.22
CA ARG A 528 -19.69 -4.24 -1.77
C ARG A 528 -20.41 -5.32 -2.55
N MET A 529 -20.84 -6.36 -1.84
CA MET A 529 -21.52 -7.52 -2.41
C MET A 529 -23.01 -7.47 -2.09
N TRP A 530 -23.85 -7.79 -3.07
CA TRP A 530 -25.30 -7.79 -2.94
C TRP A 530 -25.90 -8.99 -3.66
N VAL A 531 -26.63 -9.83 -2.92
CA VAL A 531 -27.42 -10.92 -3.51
C VAL A 531 -28.76 -10.34 -3.92
N SER A 532 -29.04 -10.35 -5.22
CA SER A 532 -30.31 -9.86 -5.78
C SER A 532 -31.47 -10.71 -5.24
N PRO A 533 -32.52 -10.10 -4.69
CA PRO A 533 -33.72 -10.82 -4.28
C PRO A 533 -34.51 -11.39 -5.46
N ASP A 534 -34.38 -10.78 -6.65
CA ASP A 534 -35.17 -11.15 -7.83
C ASP A 534 -34.55 -12.31 -8.61
N THR A 535 -33.23 -12.25 -8.82
CA THR A 535 -32.49 -13.24 -9.61
C THR A 535 -31.75 -14.25 -8.75
N GLY A 536 -31.47 -13.92 -7.50
CA GLY A 536 -30.54 -14.67 -6.65
C GLY A 536 -29.06 -14.43 -7.00
N ASP A 537 -28.74 -13.61 -8.00
CA ASP A 537 -27.38 -13.37 -8.46
C ASP A 537 -26.57 -12.56 -7.46
N LEU A 538 -25.26 -12.82 -7.39
CA LEU A 538 -24.34 -12.04 -6.57
C LEU A 538 -23.73 -10.91 -7.40
N HIS A 539 -24.16 -9.68 -7.13
CA HIS A 539 -23.57 -8.47 -7.69
C HIS A 539 -22.39 -8.02 -6.84
N VAL A 540 -21.25 -7.76 -7.48
CA VAL A 540 -20.03 -7.28 -6.82
C VAL A 540 -19.67 -5.90 -7.36
N PHE A 541 -19.69 -4.90 -6.48
CA PHE A 541 -19.30 -3.52 -6.76
C PHE A 541 -17.95 -3.24 -6.11
N VAL A 542 -16.96 -2.82 -6.91
CA VAL A 542 -15.64 -2.45 -6.39
C VAL A 542 -15.58 -0.95 -6.27
N ILE A 543 -15.52 -0.46 -5.03
CA ILE A 543 -15.53 0.97 -4.72
C ILE A 543 -14.10 1.39 -4.39
N GLY A 544 -13.52 2.28 -5.18
CA GLY A 544 -12.16 2.79 -5.02
C GLY A 544 -12.10 4.27 -4.67
N ILE A 545 -11.01 4.68 -4.05
CA ILE A 545 -10.69 6.05 -3.63
C ILE A 545 -9.24 6.33 -4.06
N ASP A 546 -9.07 7.22 -5.04
CA ASP A 546 -7.73 7.49 -5.60
C ASP A 546 -6.86 8.18 -4.56
N HIS A 547 -7.36 9.24 -3.90
CA HIS A 547 -6.60 9.97 -2.89
C HIS A 547 -7.32 9.92 -1.54
N VAL A 548 -6.67 9.33 -0.52
CA VAL A 548 -7.27 9.24 0.81
C VAL A 548 -6.96 10.46 1.67
N ALA A 549 -7.88 10.83 2.56
CA ALA A 549 -7.69 11.98 3.43
C ALA A 549 -6.48 11.79 4.37
N ARG A 550 -5.60 12.79 4.42
CA ARG A 550 -4.41 12.82 5.29
C ARG A 550 -4.65 13.54 6.61
N GLN A 551 -5.60 14.46 6.61
CA GLN A 551 -5.99 15.23 7.79
C GLN A 551 -7.46 14.98 8.08
N TRP A 552 -7.74 14.69 9.33
CA TRP A 552 -9.06 14.38 9.84
C TRP A 552 -9.41 15.35 10.96
N GLU A 553 -10.67 15.75 11.02
CA GLU A 553 -11.22 16.54 12.11
C GLU A 553 -12.45 15.83 12.68
N ALA A 554 -12.71 16.05 13.97
CA ALA A 554 -13.93 15.54 14.59
C ALA A 554 -15.13 16.19 13.92
N ASP A 555 -16.12 15.40 13.54
CA ASP A 555 -17.36 15.92 13.00
C ASP A 555 -18.17 16.55 14.15
N PRO A 556 -18.44 17.87 14.12
CA PRO A 556 -19.14 18.56 15.20
C PRO A 556 -20.58 18.04 15.42
N TYR A 557 -21.14 17.33 14.44
CA TYR A 557 -22.51 16.81 14.47
C TYR A 557 -22.59 15.32 14.85
N TRP A 558 -21.45 14.64 15.03
CA TRP A 558 -21.43 13.22 15.40
C TRP A 558 -21.84 12.93 16.85
N ASP A 559 -21.83 13.92 17.73
CA ASP A 559 -22.03 13.79 19.18
C ASP A 559 -23.46 13.35 19.60
N GLY A 560 -24.27 12.81 18.70
CA GLY A 560 -25.64 12.35 18.99
C GLY A 560 -26.59 13.44 19.53
N LYS A 561 -26.13 14.67 19.74
CA LYS A 561 -26.89 15.81 20.29
C LYS A 561 -28.04 16.24 19.37
N LEU A 562 -27.93 15.92 18.08
CA LEU A 562 -28.98 16.12 17.08
C LEU A 562 -29.92 14.91 16.95
N LEU A 563 -29.59 13.77 17.57
CA LEU A 563 -30.45 12.59 17.62
C LEU A 563 -31.26 12.61 18.92
N PRO A 564 -32.55 12.26 18.89
CA PRO A 564 -33.33 12.10 20.11
C PRO A 564 -32.64 11.11 21.05
N ARG A 565 -32.46 11.48 22.33
CA ARG A 565 -31.98 10.52 23.36
C ARG A 565 -32.87 9.28 23.33
N GLY A 566 -32.27 8.09 23.21
CA GLY A 566 -32.98 6.81 23.06
C GLY A 566 -33.27 6.37 21.62
N SER A 567 -32.84 7.13 20.59
CA SER A 567 -32.99 6.67 19.20
C SER A 567 -32.09 5.46 18.92
N ARG A 568 -32.70 4.31 18.58
CA ARG A 568 -32.01 3.05 18.23
C ARG A 568 -31.51 3.01 16.78
N VAL A 569 -31.34 4.16 16.16
CA VAL A 569 -30.95 4.26 14.75
C VAL A 569 -29.45 3.97 14.65
N PRO A 570 -29.00 3.02 13.81
CA PRO A 570 -27.58 2.71 13.68
C PRO A 570 -26.80 3.85 13.01
N SER A 571 -25.50 3.98 13.31
CA SER A 571 -24.69 5.14 12.88
C SER A 571 -24.67 5.37 11.38
N TRP A 572 -24.67 4.33 10.54
CA TRP A 572 -24.66 4.50 9.08
C TRP A 572 -25.96 5.10 8.52
N LYS A 573 -27.04 5.17 9.32
CA LYS A 573 -28.27 5.90 8.99
C LYS A 573 -28.27 7.33 9.55
N TRP A 574 -27.29 7.70 10.37
CA TRP A 574 -27.15 9.06 10.86
C TRP A 574 -26.76 9.99 9.72
N ILE A 575 -27.07 11.28 9.91
CA ILE A 575 -26.64 12.34 9.02
C ILE A 575 -25.11 12.34 8.88
N THR A 576 -24.42 12.15 10.00
CA THR A 576 -22.96 12.03 10.10
C THR A 576 -22.58 10.64 10.62
N PRO A 577 -22.32 9.67 9.72
CA PRO A 577 -22.17 8.27 10.10
C PRO A 577 -20.82 7.91 10.74
N SER A 578 -19.84 8.83 10.71
CA SER A 578 -18.48 8.63 11.23
C SER A 578 -18.10 9.77 12.17
N LYS A 579 -17.36 9.46 13.23
CA LYS A 579 -16.85 10.44 14.20
C LYS A 579 -15.94 11.48 13.58
N TYR A 580 -15.19 11.07 12.58
CA TYR A 580 -14.21 11.91 11.90
C TYR A 580 -14.58 12.07 10.43
N ARG A 581 -14.35 13.28 9.93
CA ARG A 581 -14.46 13.64 8.52
C ARG A 581 -13.12 14.18 7.99
N PRO A 582 -12.86 14.08 6.68
CA PRO A 582 -11.72 14.74 6.05
C PRO A 582 -11.75 16.24 6.30
N LYS A 583 -10.62 16.82 6.69
CA LYS A 583 -10.48 18.28 6.81
C LYS A 583 -10.51 18.92 5.41
N THR A 584 -11.37 19.91 5.20
CA THR A 584 -11.46 20.64 3.91
C THR A 584 -10.68 21.95 3.99
N GLU A 585 -9.94 22.29 2.93
CA GLU A 585 -9.10 23.52 2.89
C GLU A 585 -9.91 24.78 2.53
N SER A 586 -11.07 24.64 1.89
CA SER A 586 -11.95 25.79 1.59
C SER A 586 -12.99 25.98 2.68
N LYS A 587 -12.85 27.04 3.47
CA LYS A 587 -13.97 27.59 4.26
C LYS A 587 -15.02 28.15 3.30
N SER A 588 -15.89 27.30 2.77
CA SER A 588 -17.03 27.77 1.99
C SER A 588 -18.07 28.38 2.95
N LYS A 589 -18.90 29.30 2.46
CA LYS A 589 -20.00 29.94 3.21
C LYS A 589 -20.98 28.96 3.89
N GLU A 590 -20.91 27.67 3.58
CA GLU A 590 -21.68 26.56 4.17
C GLU A 590 -21.23 26.18 5.61
N GLU A 591 -20.14 26.76 6.13
CA GLU A 591 -19.69 26.60 7.53
C GLU A 591 -20.39 27.53 8.53
N ASP A 592 -21.29 28.41 8.06
CA ASP A 592 -22.06 29.28 8.96
C ASP A 592 -23.11 28.46 9.72
N LEU A 593 -22.90 28.28 11.03
CA LEU A 593 -23.81 27.56 11.93
C LEU A 593 -25.26 28.10 11.85
N SER A 594 -25.43 29.38 11.49
CA SER A 594 -26.74 29.99 11.30
C SER A 594 -27.49 29.44 10.08
N PHE A 595 -26.79 29.06 9.02
CA PHE A 595 -27.37 28.48 7.80
C PHE A 595 -28.00 27.11 8.07
N TRP A 596 -27.26 26.22 8.74
CA TRP A 596 -27.76 24.88 9.08
C TRP A 596 -28.85 24.92 10.16
N ALA A 597 -28.70 25.77 11.17
CA ALA A 597 -29.74 25.98 12.18
C ALA A 597 -31.07 26.48 11.58
N THR A 598 -31.00 27.31 10.54
CA THR A 598 -32.18 27.83 9.84
C THR A 598 -32.85 26.76 8.97
N ARG A 599 -32.07 25.96 8.23
CA ARG A 599 -32.59 24.85 7.41
C ARG A 599 -33.25 23.75 8.24
N VAL A 600 -32.67 23.39 9.38
CA VAL A 600 -33.27 22.44 10.34
C VAL A 600 -34.57 22.98 10.91
N LYS A 601 -34.64 24.28 11.27
CA LYS A 601 -35.89 24.92 11.70
C LYS A 601 -36.99 24.95 10.63
N GLN A 602 -36.61 24.93 9.35
CA GLN A 602 -37.53 24.91 8.21
C GLN A 602 -37.94 23.47 7.79
N GLY A 603 -37.59 22.44 8.57
CA GLY A 603 -37.86 21.03 8.20
C GLY A 603 -37.05 20.52 7.02
N LEU A 604 -36.14 21.35 6.49
CA LEU A 604 -35.23 21.02 5.40
C LEU A 604 -33.90 20.60 6.00
N GLY A 605 -33.85 19.43 6.62
CA GLY A 605 -32.59 18.87 7.10
C GLY A 605 -31.53 18.82 5.98
N PRO A 606 -30.23 18.91 6.30
CA PRO A 606 -29.20 18.70 5.30
C PRO A 606 -29.41 17.38 4.56
N SER A 607 -29.31 17.41 3.24
CA SER A 607 -29.27 16.20 2.45
C SER A 607 -27.91 15.52 2.65
N PRO A 608 -27.81 14.17 2.60
CA PRO A 608 -26.52 13.48 2.56
C PRO A 608 -25.57 13.96 1.45
N SER A 609 -26.07 14.63 0.41
CA SER A 609 -25.27 15.30 -0.63
C SER A 609 -24.50 16.52 -0.11
N ASP A 610 -25.03 17.18 0.91
CA ASP A 610 -24.53 18.49 1.38
C ASP A 610 -23.29 18.32 2.26
N TYR A 611 -23.18 17.17 2.97
CA TYR A 611 -21.98 16.77 3.72
C TYR A 611 -20.94 16.01 2.88
N ARG A 612 -21.32 15.52 1.70
CA ARG A 612 -20.49 14.67 0.83
C ARG A 612 -19.90 15.45 -0.34
N LYS A 613 -19.24 16.57 -0.08
CA LYS A 613 -18.25 17.10 -1.03
C LYS A 613 -16.85 16.71 -0.54
N PRO A 614 -16.37 15.47 -0.80
CA PRO A 614 -14.95 15.19 -0.70
C PRO A 614 -14.19 16.19 -1.56
N GLN A 615 -12.91 16.41 -1.22
CA GLN A 615 -11.97 17.02 -2.16
C GLN A 615 -12.14 16.34 -3.54
N PRO A 616 -12.03 17.07 -4.66
CA PRO A 616 -12.38 16.56 -5.99
C PRO A 616 -11.73 15.20 -6.35
N ASP A 617 -10.60 14.89 -5.73
CA ASP A 617 -9.73 13.72 -5.89
C ASP A 617 -9.93 12.60 -4.83
N GLY A 618 -10.71 12.85 -3.77
CA GLY A 618 -11.02 11.89 -2.68
C GLY A 618 -12.42 11.26 -2.74
N ARG A 619 -13.13 11.38 -3.86
CA ARG A 619 -14.49 10.84 -4.02
C ARG A 619 -14.46 9.32 -4.27
N PRO A 620 -15.26 8.51 -3.55
CA PRO A 620 -15.44 7.11 -3.89
C PRO A 620 -16.00 6.96 -5.30
N LYS A 621 -15.44 6.05 -6.09
CA LYS A 621 -15.87 5.76 -7.46
C LYS A 621 -16.03 4.26 -7.68
N LEU A 622 -16.90 3.89 -8.61
CA LEU A 622 -17.00 2.52 -9.08
C LEU A 622 -15.80 2.21 -9.97
N VAL A 623 -14.95 1.30 -9.54
CA VAL A 623 -13.73 0.87 -10.22
C VAL A 623 -14.00 -0.31 -11.14
N ASP A 624 -14.80 -1.25 -10.67
CA ASP A 624 -15.22 -2.45 -11.39
C ASP A 624 -16.61 -2.89 -10.93
N TYR A 625 -17.28 -3.64 -11.80
CA TYR A 625 -18.57 -4.25 -11.53
C TYR A 625 -18.68 -5.57 -12.30
N PHE A 626 -19.07 -6.62 -11.60
CA PHE A 626 -19.34 -7.92 -12.22
C PHE A 626 -20.40 -8.67 -11.43
N VAL A 627 -20.98 -9.67 -12.08
CA VAL A 627 -22.06 -10.51 -11.52
C VAL A 627 -21.59 -11.95 -11.53
N VAL A 628 -21.82 -12.64 -10.41
CA VAL A 628 -21.65 -14.09 -10.30
C VAL A 628 -23.04 -14.70 -10.25
N GLU A 629 -23.37 -15.45 -11.29
CA GLU A 629 -24.73 -15.98 -11.48
C GLU A 629 -25.12 -16.95 -10.37
N ALA A 630 -26.41 -16.97 -10.03
CA ALA A 630 -27.00 -17.95 -9.16
C ALA A 630 -27.14 -19.31 -9.87
N SER A 631 -27.26 -20.39 -9.11
CA SER A 631 -27.68 -21.69 -9.64
C SER A 631 -29.14 -21.63 -10.08
N LYS A 632 -29.54 -22.58 -10.94
CA LYS A 632 -30.93 -22.68 -11.42
C LYS A 632 -31.92 -22.79 -10.26
N LYS A 633 -31.54 -23.51 -9.20
CA LYS A 633 -32.35 -23.65 -7.98
C LYS A 633 -32.51 -22.31 -7.26
N GLN A 634 -31.43 -21.54 -7.11
CA GLN A 634 -31.46 -20.22 -6.47
C GLN A 634 -32.34 -19.24 -7.26
N ALA A 635 -32.19 -19.21 -8.59
CA ALA A 635 -33.00 -18.37 -9.47
C ALA A 635 -34.49 -18.74 -9.42
N ALA A 636 -34.83 -20.03 -9.42
CA ALA A 636 -36.21 -20.49 -9.30
C ALA A 636 -36.83 -20.14 -7.94
N ALA A 637 -36.06 -20.27 -6.86
CA ALA A 637 -36.50 -19.89 -5.52
C ALA A 637 -36.76 -18.38 -5.38
N ALA A 638 -35.89 -17.55 -5.99
CA ALA A 638 -36.06 -16.10 -6.04
C ALA A 638 -37.36 -15.72 -6.80
N ALA A 639 -37.57 -16.27 -7.99
CA ALA A 639 -38.76 -16.03 -8.79
C ALA A 639 -40.08 -16.51 -8.12
N GLN A 640 -40.03 -17.60 -7.35
CA GLN A 640 -41.19 -18.10 -6.60
C GLN A 640 -41.52 -17.19 -5.42
N LYS A 641 -40.51 -16.66 -4.73
CA LYS A 641 -40.70 -15.73 -3.61
C LYS A 641 -41.36 -14.42 -4.10
N GLN A 642 -40.94 -13.90 -5.25
CA GLN A 642 -41.53 -12.72 -5.88
C GLN A 642 -43.03 -12.92 -6.21
N LYS A 643 -43.40 -14.07 -6.80
CA LYS A 643 -44.81 -14.42 -7.09
C LYS A 643 -45.68 -14.57 -5.84
N THR A 644 -45.06 -14.86 -4.68
CA THR A 644 -45.77 -15.03 -3.41
C THR A 644 -45.95 -13.68 -2.72
N GLU A 645 -44.96 -12.79 -2.80
CA GLU A 645 -45.04 -11.41 -2.29
C GLU A 645 -46.00 -10.54 -3.14
N GLU A 646 -46.05 -10.69 -4.46
CA GLU A 646 -47.06 -10.02 -5.32
C GLU A 646 -48.51 -10.48 -5.09
N LYS A 647 -48.72 -11.66 -4.49
CA LYS A 647 -50.06 -12.22 -4.18
C LYS A 647 -50.55 -11.93 -2.77
N SER A 648 -49.73 -11.28 -1.94
CA SER A 648 -50.14 -10.75 -0.64
C SER A 648 -50.73 -9.35 -0.87
N PRO A 649 -52.04 -9.10 -0.66
CA PRO A 649 -52.54 -7.74 -0.67
C PRO A 649 -51.83 -6.99 0.45
N HIS A 650 -51.14 -5.90 0.12
CA HIS A 650 -50.66 -4.97 1.13
C HIS A 650 -51.88 -4.38 1.84
N GLU A 651 -52.19 -4.91 3.03
CA GLU A 651 -53.14 -4.31 3.95
C GLU A 651 -52.49 -3.01 4.45
N ILE A 652 -52.93 -1.88 3.87
CA ILE A 652 -52.62 -0.55 4.38
C ILE A 652 -53.39 -0.45 5.70
N ILE A 653 -52.71 -0.70 6.81
CA ILE A 653 -53.23 -0.37 8.13
C ILE A 653 -53.08 1.14 8.29
N SER A 654 -54.13 1.88 7.94
CA SER A 654 -54.34 3.25 8.39
C SER A 654 -54.90 3.21 9.80
N GLU A 655 -54.07 3.49 10.81
CA GLU A 655 -54.58 3.86 12.13
C GLU A 655 -55.01 5.34 12.09
N ASP A 656 -56.33 5.52 12.19
CA ASP A 656 -57.02 6.79 12.39
C ASP A 656 -56.51 7.52 13.64
N TYR A 657 -56.01 8.75 13.46
CA TYR A 657 -56.01 9.75 14.53
C TYR A 657 -57.19 10.69 14.31
N THR A 658 -58.23 10.52 15.12
CA THR A 658 -59.41 11.37 15.17
C THR A 658 -59.11 12.72 15.83
N ARG A 659 -59.50 13.77 15.09
CA ARG A 659 -60.02 15.10 15.50
C ARG A 659 -59.90 15.54 16.97
N GLU A 660 -59.25 16.69 17.16
CA GLU A 660 -59.83 17.83 17.90
C GLU A 660 -59.55 19.16 17.15
N GLU A 661 -60.51 20.07 17.26
CA GLU A 661 -60.84 21.21 16.41
C GLU A 661 -60.07 22.51 16.77
N PHE A 662 -59.75 23.38 15.80
CA PHE A 662 -60.39 24.71 15.63
C PHE A 662 -59.75 25.61 14.54
N SER A 663 -60.60 26.01 13.58
CA SER A 663 -60.73 27.29 12.84
C SER A 663 -59.64 27.89 11.92
N THR A 664 -60.08 28.06 10.65
CA THR A 664 -59.85 29.15 9.65
C THR A 664 -58.44 29.32 9.07
N SER A 665 -58.18 29.44 7.76
CA SER A 665 -58.98 29.79 6.57
C SER A 665 -58.18 29.48 5.28
N GLU A 666 -58.90 29.04 4.23
CA GLU A 666 -58.69 29.25 2.78
C GLU A 666 -57.30 29.07 2.10
N GLY A 667 -57.28 28.28 1.01
CA GLY A 667 -56.43 28.57 -0.16
C GLY A 667 -55.72 27.39 -0.87
N THR A 668 -56.44 26.70 -1.75
CA THR A 668 -56.04 26.21 -3.11
C THR A 668 -54.75 25.39 -3.35
N ASP A 669 -54.99 24.18 -3.86
CA ASP A 669 -54.40 23.50 -5.03
C ASP A 669 -52.94 22.97 -5.09
N SER A 670 -52.91 21.65 -5.34
CA SER A 670 -52.12 20.91 -6.35
C SER A 670 -50.74 20.31 -6.00
N SER A 671 -50.75 18.98 -5.99
CA SER A 671 -49.73 18.02 -6.46
C SER A 671 -48.30 18.08 -5.90
N THR A 672 -48.00 17.14 -4.98
CA THR A 672 -46.64 16.66 -4.70
C THR A 672 -46.45 15.26 -5.31
N GLU A 673 -45.66 15.20 -6.38
CA GLU A 673 -45.07 13.97 -6.92
C GLU A 673 -43.97 13.45 -5.97
N SER A 674 -43.92 12.12 -5.81
CA SER A 674 -42.79 11.40 -5.20
C SER A 674 -41.78 10.96 -6.29
N PRO A 675 -40.46 10.87 -6.00
CA PRO A 675 -39.46 10.75 -7.06
C PRO A 675 -39.13 9.28 -7.39
N ASN A 676 -39.65 8.78 -8.52
CA ASN A 676 -39.45 7.44 -9.10
C ASN A 676 -38.11 7.22 -9.84
N TRP A 677 -37.01 7.85 -9.42
CA TRP A 677 -35.79 7.92 -10.23
C TRP A 677 -34.80 6.74 -10.09
N LEU A 678 -35.01 5.81 -9.15
CA LEU A 678 -34.07 4.69 -8.93
C LEU A 678 -34.33 3.45 -9.83
N TYR A 679 -35.48 3.37 -10.50
CA TYR A 679 -35.82 2.23 -11.37
C TYR A 679 -35.50 2.44 -12.86
N SER A 680 -35.15 3.66 -13.30
CA SER A 680 -34.94 3.96 -14.73
C SER A 680 -33.49 3.76 -15.23
N VAL A 681 -32.51 3.79 -14.34
CA VAL A 681 -31.07 3.75 -14.72
C VAL A 681 -30.60 2.34 -15.12
N GLY A 682 -31.20 1.27 -14.57
CA GLY A 682 -30.84 -0.11 -14.89
C GLY A 682 -31.32 -0.60 -16.26
N SER A 683 -32.40 -0.02 -16.78
CA SER A 683 -32.99 -0.38 -18.09
C SER A 683 -32.26 0.30 -19.26
N PHE A 684 -31.77 1.53 -19.06
CA PHE A 684 -31.14 2.32 -20.13
C PHE A 684 -29.73 1.85 -20.52
N LEU A 685 -28.96 1.28 -19.59
CA LEU A 685 -27.59 0.81 -19.83
C LEU A 685 -27.51 -0.53 -20.57
N LYS A 686 -28.59 -1.31 -20.63
CA LYS A 686 -28.63 -2.59 -21.35
C LYS A 686 -28.89 -2.43 -22.85
N LYS A 687 -29.37 -1.25 -23.29
CA LYS A 687 -29.79 -0.99 -24.69
C LYS A 687 -28.73 -0.31 -25.57
N ARG A 688 -27.56 0.07 -25.02
CA ARG A 688 -26.55 0.87 -25.74
C ARG A 688 -25.21 0.16 -26.03
N LEU A 689 -25.12 -1.15 -25.80
CA LEU A 689 -23.89 -1.93 -26.00
C LEU A 689 -24.00 -3.03 -27.08
N THR A 690 -24.96 -2.92 -28.00
CA THR A 690 -25.06 -3.81 -29.16
C THR A 690 -25.47 -3.05 -30.42
N ALA A 691 -24.50 -2.49 -31.14
CA ALA A 691 -24.50 -2.31 -32.61
C ALA A 691 -23.12 -1.76 -33.08
N PRO A 692 -22.67 -2.09 -34.30
CA PRO A 692 -21.26 -2.12 -34.67
C PRO A 692 -20.74 -0.85 -35.34
N SER A 693 -19.42 -0.80 -35.42
CA SER A 693 -18.54 0.13 -36.14
C SER A 693 -19.04 0.62 -37.51
N THR A 694 -19.03 1.93 -37.70
CA THR A 694 -18.57 2.71 -38.88
C THR A 694 -18.46 4.16 -38.33
N GLY A 695 -17.35 4.88 -38.39
CA GLY A 695 -16.66 5.38 -39.59
C GLY A 695 -16.68 6.91 -39.49
N ASP A 696 -15.48 7.49 -39.38
CA ASP A 696 -15.06 8.83 -39.78
C ASP A 696 -15.40 10.12 -38.98
N ASP A 697 -14.33 10.91 -38.87
CA ASP A 697 -14.18 12.37 -38.79
C ASP A 697 -14.19 13.16 -37.46
N PHE A 698 -12.95 13.53 -37.07
CA PHE A 698 -12.44 14.90 -36.86
C PHE A 698 -13.37 15.97 -36.24
N ASN A 699 -13.16 16.29 -34.96
CA ASN A 699 -12.32 17.41 -34.47
C ASN A 699 -12.29 17.45 -32.94
#